data_AF-E0CY15-F1
#
_entry.id   AF-E0CY15-F1
#
_cell.length_a   1.000
_cell.length_b   1.000
_cell.length_c   1.000
_cell.angle_alpha   90.00
_cell.angle_beta   90.00
_cell.angle_gamma   90.00
#
_symmetry.space_group_name_H-M   'P 1'
#
loop_
_entity.id
_entity.type
_entity.pdbx_description
1 polymer ?
#
loop_
_entity_poly.entity_id
_entity_poly.type
_entity_poly.pdbx_seq_one_letter_code
_entity_poly.pdbx_strand_id
1 'polypeptide(L)'
;MSALRWTRSAAGLGRVLRSPGPHRPPSEEGTFGGFCSSRRSSAASPREQHVLREWGHAELLEVLEARVRQLRAEGTPEMRVKKVQVDRPPQGHSSRWAQKLEAEKRVKQRRQKEVDQQKQALTQEFWTLHKEPKIWNKKLAGYLQPSKKGTPTNSEEKQLAQALQAALGRLSSREAEALARKKAKAVEAQILVLQQKFLAFFECCVCTGQVPLAHHVLVTHHNNGDRQQVLTLHMYNTVMLGWARKGSFRELVYVFLMLKDAGLSPDLCSYAAALQCMGRRDQDVRTIQRCLKQMMEEGFQPQLLFTDLVLEEEDRAALLRAVVKAEPAFRPPPQAPSPVNTSTLLKDIYSKEGPVSYPKLHLPLDTLQDLFYQQLHVELSSSVCVQSVEKAPVMSKEVIEARKTLQALREQWEVELLRVLRETKATMGRQAYEGQPTLYPFLCLLSEGEFVSILMQVLKVLPAQGEPLIQLAHNLGLRVLNRHLVKQKQVTNHVQKLGQRYSQYLQLLASDTQVAPCLPREYWESLGPLEAPAQQPWSVPVLLQLGKQLAELLVQAVQMPRSLAARQGAQRSIPVLYHVYSFRSYRQVGILKPHPAFTHLLETAAEPTLTFETTEVPMLCPPLPWTSLHSGAYLLSSTKLMRATEGTTQHQRLLEQCPPAQLHGPLDALTQLGNCAWRVNGHLLDLVLQIFRDKGCMPLGVPPPRSEAPRPARYQLPPGSTPVHKSELRKELARCLKVAREMHSLRSEALYRLSLAQHLRHRVFWLPHNMDFRGRTYPCPPHFNHLGSDLARALLEFAEGRPLGPRGLDWLKIHLINLTGLKKGDSLRMRLAFADEVMEEILDSADNPLTGRKWWMEADEPWQTLACCMEVAHAVRSPDPAAYISHLPVHQAETVWVLPQST
;
A
#
# COMPACT_ATOMS: atom_id res chain seq x y z
N MET A 1 34.71 36.35 1.14
CA MET A 1 34.23 37.61 0.51
C MET A 1 34.62 37.61 -0.96
N SER A 2 34.03 38.49 -1.77
CA SER A 2 33.89 38.36 -3.23
C SER A 2 35.01 38.96 -4.09
N ALA A 3 35.32 38.30 -5.21
CA ALA A 3 35.64 38.92 -6.50
C ALA A 3 35.13 37.97 -7.61
N LEU A 4 34.10 38.29 -8.40
CA LEU A 4 33.96 39.28 -9.49
C LEU A 4 34.60 38.89 -10.83
N ARG A 5 33.73 38.90 -11.86
CA ARG A 5 33.95 38.83 -13.33
C ARG A 5 34.32 37.42 -13.86
N TRP A 6 33.94 37.03 -15.08
CA TRP A 6 33.20 37.73 -16.16
C TRP A 6 32.44 36.73 -17.06
N THR A 7 31.31 37.13 -17.67
CA THR A 7 30.76 36.47 -18.88
C THR A 7 30.45 37.51 -19.96
N ARG A 8 31.01 37.30 -21.16
CA ARG A 8 30.64 37.98 -22.41
C ARG A 8 29.93 36.96 -23.30
N SER A 9 28.84 37.36 -23.95
CA SER A 9 28.25 36.66 -25.10
C SER A 9 27.62 37.68 -26.05
N ALA A 10 27.71 37.43 -27.36
CA ALA A 10 27.45 38.40 -28.43
C ALA A 10 26.24 38.01 -29.32
N ALA A 11 25.81 38.96 -30.18
CA ALA A 11 24.69 38.89 -31.15
C ALA A 11 23.28 38.77 -30.52
N GLY A 12 22.20 39.42 -30.98
CA GLY A 12 21.88 40.07 -32.27
C GLY A 12 21.00 39.13 -33.11
N LEU A 13 19.84 39.46 -33.70
CA LEU A 13 19.04 40.69 -33.91
C LEU A 13 17.52 40.32 -33.74
N GLY A 14 16.52 41.21 -33.68
CA GLY A 14 16.48 42.68 -33.67
C GLY A 14 15.04 43.24 -33.68
N ARG A 15 14.90 44.55 -33.40
CA ARG A 15 13.87 45.57 -33.80
C ARG A 15 12.36 45.16 -33.81
N VAL A 16 11.40 45.96 -33.31
CA VAL A 16 10.96 47.30 -33.82
C VAL A 16 9.99 48.00 -32.83
N LEU A 17 10.21 49.30 -32.50
CA LEU A 17 9.27 50.41 -32.05
C LEU A 17 8.44 50.28 -30.73
N ARG A 18 8.59 51.15 -29.70
CA ARG A 18 8.04 52.54 -29.44
C ARG A 18 6.57 52.56 -28.93
N SER A 19 6.07 53.34 -27.94
CA SER A 19 6.59 54.42 -27.03
C SER A 19 5.81 54.43 -25.64
N PRO A 20 5.55 55.54 -24.88
CA PRO A 20 6.31 55.84 -23.65
C PRO A 20 5.55 56.25 -22.33
N GLY A 21 6.15 55.93 -21.17
CA GLY A 21 6.13 56.70 -19.90
C GLY A 21 4.84 56.73 -19.01
N PRO A 22 4.90 57.28 -17.77
CA PRO A 22 6.05 57.84 -17.04
C PRO A 22 6.36 57.26 -15.62
N HIS A 23 7.59 57.54 -15.18
CA HIS A 23 8.21 57.67 -13.83
C HIS A 23 7.30 57.91 -12.59
N ARG A 24 7.64 57.68 -11.29
CA ARG A 24 8.85 57.32 -10.46
C ARG A 24 8.36 57.17 -8.96
N PRO A 25 9.18 57.01 -7.89
CA PRO A 25 10.19 55.99 -7.52
C PRO A 25 9.90 55.39 -6.08
N PRO A 26 10.84 55.08 -5.14
CA PRO A 26 11.09 53.68 -4.74
C PRO A 26 11.01 53.37 -3.23
N SER A 27 11.00 52.07 -2.88
CA SER A 27 11.39 51.60 -1.54
C SER A 27 11.90 50.14 -1.54
N GLU A 28 13.21 49.99 -1.38
CA GLU A 28 13.92 48.93 -0.62
C GLU A 28 13.37 47.49 -0.62
N GLU A 29 13.82 46.66 -1.57
CA GLU A 29 13.81 45.19 -1.41
C GLU A 29 15.16 44.67 -0.90
N GLY A 30 15.15 44.11 0.32
CA GLY A 30 16.29 43.40 0.89
C GLY A 30 16.34 41.93 0.47
N THR A 31 17.35 41.59 -0.33
CA THR A 31 18.00 40.27 -0.49
C THR A 31 17.34 39.03 0.16
N PHE A 32 16.77 38.17 -0.68
CA PHE A 32 16.60 36.73 -0.39
C PHE A 32 17.30 35.89 -1.47
N GLY A 33 18.38 35.20 -1.08
CA GLY A 33 18.80 33.94 -1.69
C GLY A 33 18.48 32.80 -0.73
N GLY A 34 18.14 31.58 -1.15
CA GLY A 34 18.14 31.07 -2.51
C GLY A 34 18.52 29.58 -2.54
N PHE A 35 17.67 28.71 -1.99
CA PHE A 35 17.81 27.25 -2.14
C PHE A 35 16.55 26.68 -2.78
N CYS A 36 16.74 25.82 -3.78
CA CYS A 36 15.71 25.43 -4.73
C CYS A 36 14.58 24.59 -4.08
N SER A 37 13.37 25.15 -4.03
CA SER A 37 12.14 24.37 -3.98
C SER A 37 11.54 24.30 -5.38
N SER A 38 11.09 23.11 -5.79
CA SER A 38 10.57 22.85 -7.14
C SER A 38 9.32 23.66 -7.42
N ARG A 39 9.37 24.61 -8.37
CA ARG A 39 8.19 25.30 -8.89
C ARG A 39 7.24 24.28 -9.52
N ARG A 40 6.05 24.10 -8.94
CA ARG A 40 4.93 23.40 -9.59
C ARG A 40 4.23 24.38 -10.53
N SER A 41 4.24 24.09 -11.83
CA SER A 41 3.44 24.82 -12.81
C SER A 41 1.96 24.48 -12.64
N SER A 42 1.17 25.43 -12.13
CA SER A 42 -0.27 25.32 -12.00
C SER A 42 -0.98 25.62 -13.33
N ALA A 43 -1.46 24.59 -14.00
CA ALA A 43 -2.40 24.70 -15.12
C ALA A 43 -3.68 23.91 -14.81
N ALA A 44 -4.46 24.40 -13.84
CA ALA A 44 -5.77 23.88 -13.48
C ALA A 44 -6.84 24.94 -13.76
N SER A 45 -7.95 24.58 -14.40
CA SER A 45 -8.96 25.55 -14.84
C SER A 45 -9.86 26.02 -13.67
N PRO A 46 -10.48 27.20 -13.75
CA PRO A 46 -11.33 27.73 -12.68
C PRO A 46 -12.54 26.83 -12.30
N ARG A 47 -12.91 25.86 -13.13
CA ARG A 47 -14.09 24.99 -12.91
C ARG A 47 -13.85 23.85 -11.91
N GLU A 48 -12.61 23.46 -11.65
CA GLU A 48 -12.31 22.39 -10.67
C GLU A 48 -12.43 22.87 -9.20
N GLN A 49 -12.45 24.19 -8.98
CA GLN A 49 -12.52 24.77 -7.64
C GLN A 49 -13.92 24.74 -7.01
N HIS A 50 -14.98 24.53 -7.80
CA HIS A 50 -16.36 24.64 -7.31
C HIS A 50 -16.91 23.33 -6.71
N VAL A 51 -16.52 22.17 -7.25
CA VAL A 51 -16.96 20.84 -6.76
C VAL A 51 -16.36 20.52 -5.38
N LEU A 52 -15.21 21.09 -5.06
CA LEU A 52 -14.52 20.93 -3.77
C LEU A 52 -15.19 21.68 -2.60
N ARG A 53 -16.11 22.61 -2.83
CA ARG A 53 -16.76 23.38 -1.75
C ARG A 53 -17.90 22.63 -1.07
N GLU A 54 -18.63 21.78 -1.79
CA GLU A 54 -19.81 21.08 -1.25
C GLU A 54 -19.42 19.90 -0.34
N TRP A 55 -18.31 19.23 -0.61
CA TRP A 55 -17.81 18.13 0.22
C TRP A 55 -17.44 18.61 1.64
N GLY A 56 -16.92 19.84 1.74
CA GLY A 56 -16.65 20.48 3.03
C GLY A 56 -17.89 20.72 3.89
N HIS A 57 -19.10 20.83 3.31
CA HIS A 57 -20.32 21.08 4.09
C HIS A 57 -20.90 19.85 4.78
N ALA A 58 -20.76 18.66 4.19
CA ALA A 58 -21.14 17.40 4.85
C ALA A 58 -20.20 17.10 6.03
N GLU A 59 -18.89 17.28 5.84
CA GLU A 59 -17.91 17.18 6.92
C GLU A 59 -18.13 18.27 7.99
N LEU A 60 -18.54 19.49 7.62
CA LEU A 60 -18.86 20.54 8.58
C LEU A 60 -20.01 20.15 9.52
N LEU A 61 -21.03 19.44 9.03
CA LEU A 61 -22.16 18.98 9.83
C LEU A 61 -21.76 17.89 10.83
N GLU A 62 -21.01 16.86 10.39
CA GLU A 62 -20.44 15.84 11.30
C GLU A 62 -19.50 16.47 12.34
N VAL A 63 -18.69 17.46 11.94
CA VAL A 63 -17.76 18.20 12.82
C VAL A 63 -18.51 19.08 13.83
N LEU A 64 -19.59 19.74 13.42
CA LEU A 64 -20.43 20.54 14.33
C LEU A 64 -21.14 19.64 15.34
N GLU A 65 -21.64 18.47 14.93
CA GLU A 65 -22.17 17.48 15.88
C GLU A 65 -21.11 16.97 16.84
N ALA A 66 -19.92 16.62 16.36
CA ALA A 66 -18.80 16.19 17.21
C ALA A 66 -18.39 17.30 18.19
N ARG A 67 -18.39 18.57 17.77
CA ARG A 67 -18.11 19.73 18.62
C ARG A 67 -19.23 19.99 19.64
N VAL A 68 -20.49 19.77 19.30
CA VAL A 68 -21.62 19.83 20.25
C VAL A 68 -21.52 18.69 21.28
N ARG A 69 -21.12 17.48 20.88
CA ARG A 69 -20.84 16.38 21.82
C ARG A 69 -19.67 16.73 22.75
N GLN A 70 -18.62 17.36 22.23
CA GLN A 70 -17.49 17.85 23.03
C GLN A 70 -17.90 18.94 24.03
N LEU A 71 -18.62 19.98 23.59
CA LEU A 71 -19.07 21.07 24.45
C LEU A 71 -20.07 20.59 25.54
N ARG A 72 -20.86 19.55 25.27
CA ARG A 72 -21.70 18.87 26.29
C ARG A 72 -20.88 18.04 27.28
N ALA A 73 -19.68 17.60 26.92
CA ALA A 73 -18.76 16.89 27.82
C ALA A 73 -17.84 17.85 28.62
N GLU A 74 -17.63 19.06 28.12
CA GLU A 74 -16.85 20.17 28.68
C GLU A 74 -17.76 21.20 29.38
N GLY A 75 -18.59 20.75 30.34
CA GLY A 75 -19.55 21.63 31.01
C GLY A 75 -18.92 22.78 31.80
N THR A 76 -19.16 24.03 31.39
CA THR A 76 -18.89 25.25 32.16
C THR A 76 -20.10 25.67 33.00
N PRO A 77 -19.90 26.21 34.23
CA PRO A 77 -20.98 26.51 35.16
C PRO A 77 -21.51 27.95 35.04
N GLU A 78 -22.83 28.12 35.09
CA GLU A 78 -23.46 29.43 35.36
C GLU A 78 -23.88 29.57 36.83
N MET A 79 -23.48 30.72 37.39
CA MET A 79 -23.91 31.46 38.58
C MET A 79 -24.39 30.73 39.87
N ARG A 80 -23.81 31.20 40.99
CA ARG A 80 -24.20 30.86 42.37
C ARG A 80 -25.55 31.47 42.76
N VAL A 81 -26.34 30.72 43.52
CA VAL A 81 -27.24 31.28 44.55
C VAL A 81 -26.88 30.68 45.92
N LYS A 82 -27.17 31.41 47.00
CA LYS A 82 -26.50 31.34 48.31
C LYS A 82 -26.72 30.02 49.07
N LYS A 83 -25.71 29.65 49.87
CA LYS A 83 -25.89 28.75 51.03
C LYS A 83 -26.90 29.36 52.00
N VAL A 84 -27.83 28.54 52.49
CA VAL A 84 -28.38 28.66 53.84
C VAL A 84 -28.00 27.39 54.58
N GLN A 85 -27.56 27.54 55.82
CA GLN A 85 -27.10 26.46 56.68
C GLN A 85 -28.22 26.17 57.68
N VAL A 86 -28.71 24.92 57.74
CA VAL A 86 -29.68 24.44 58.74
C VAL A 86 -29.26 23.04 59.15
N ASP A 87 -29.40 22.75 60.43
CA ASP A 87 -28.92 21.55 61.10
C ASP A 87 -29.68 20.26 60.75
N ARG A 88 -29.11 19.12 61.15
CA ARG A 88 -29.81 17.83 61.32
C ARG A 88 -30.82 17.95 62.49
N PRO A 89 -31.87 17.11 62.63
CA PRO A 89 -32.04 15.71 62.16
C PRO A 89 -33.47 15.49 61.54
N PRO A 90 -34.12 14.30 61.50
CA PRO A 90 -33.70 12.94 61.84
C PRO A 90 -33.91 11.88 60.72
N GLN A 91 -33.73 10.62 61.10
CA GLN A 91 -33.84 9.42 60.26
C GLN A 91 -35.29 9.12 59.85
N GLY A 92 -35.44 8.36 58.75
CA GLY A 92 -36.66 7.63 58.42
C GLY A 92 -37.54 8.29 57.37
N HIS A 93 -37.19 8.09 56.09
CA HIS A 93 -38.10 7.76 54.99
C HIS A 93 -37.26 7.47 53.73
N SER A 94 -37.54 6.36 53.03
CA SER A 94 -36.86 6.05 51.76
C SER A 94 -37.14 7.15 50.75
N SER A 95 -36.10 7.89 50.33
CA SER A 95 -36.29 9.03 49.44
C SER A 95 -36.87 8.60 48.09
N ARG A 96 -37.68 9.48 47.49
CA ARG A 96 -38.30 9.30 46.16
C ARG A 96 -37.28 8.98 45.06
N TRP A 97 -36.01 9.34 45.28
CA TRP A 97 -34.87 9.02 44.42
C TRP A 97 -34.40 7.57 44.53
N ALA A 98 -34.42 6.96 45.71
CA ALA A 98 -34.06 5.55 45.88
C ALA A 98 -35.04 4.62 45.13
N GLN A 99 -36.34 4.89 45.27
CA GLN A 99 -37.39 4.17 44.54
C GLN A 99 -37.27 4.38 43.02
N LYS A 100 -36.93 5.59 42.56
CA LYS A 100 -36.68 5.86 41.14
C LYS A 100 -35.46 5.11 40.61
N LEU A 101 -34.37 5.02 41.38
CA LEU A 101 -33.16 4.28 41.02
C LEU A 101 -33.42 2.78 40.95
N GLU A 102 -34.25 2.22 41.83
CA GLU A 102 -34.68 0.82 41.75
C GLU A 102 -35.60 0.56 40.54
N ALA A 103 -36.51 1.48 40.24
CA ALA A 103 -37.34 1.40 39.04
C ALA A 103 -36.48 1.41 37.76
N GLU A 104 -35.49 2.31 37.66
CA GLU A 104 -34.55 2.36 36.54
C GLU A 104 -33.65 1.11 36.46
N LYS A 105 -33.21 0.55 37.59
CA LYS A 105 -32.50 -0.75 37.62
C LYS A 105 -33.39 -1.89 37.12
N ARG A 106 -34.66 -1.95 37.52
CA ARG A 106 -35.63 -2.96 37.04
C ARG A 106 -35.93 -2.81 35.55
N VAL A 107 -36.05 -1.58 35.03
CA VAL A 107 -36.19 -1.31 33.59
C VAL A 107 -34.93 -1.74 32.83
N LYS A 108 -33.73 -1.45 33.36
CA LYS A 108 -32.46 -1.90 32.76
C LYS A 108 -32.35 -3.43 32.75
N GLN A 109 -32.75 -4.10 33.83
CA GLN A 109 -32.78 -5.57 33.90
C GLN A 109 -33.83 -6.20 32.98
N ARG A 110 -35.01 -5.59 32.81
CA ARG A 110 -35.99 -6.03 31.80
C ARG A 110 -35.42 -5.88 30.39
N ARG A 111 -34.89 -4.72 30.02
CA ARG A 111 -34.24 -4.51 28.72
C ARG A 111 -33.06 -5.45 28.49
N GLN A 112 -32.28 -5.75 29.53
CA GLN A 112 -31.20 -6.74 29.43
C GLN A 112 -31.75 -8.15 29.16
N LYS A 113 -32.81 -8.57 29.87
CA LYS A 113 -33.48 -9.86 29.61
C LYS A 113 -34.17 -9.90 28.24
N GLU A 114 -34.76 -8.81 27.77
CA GLU A 114 -35.33 -8.70 26.41
C GLU A 114 -34.24 -8.81 25.34
N VAL A 115 -33.08 -8.15 25.54
CA VAL A 115 -31.91 -8.26 24.66
C VAL A 115 -31.29 -9.66 24.69
N ASP A 116 -31.22 -10.30 25.85
CA ASP A 116 -30.65 -11.65 25.97
C ASP A 116 -31.63 -12.73 25.49
N GLN A 117 -32.94 -12.53 25.60
CA GLN A 117 -33.96 -13.32 24.90
C GLN A 117 -33.91 -13.10 23.38
N GLN A 118 -33.71 -11.87 22.91
CA GLN A 118 -33.45 -11.60 21.49
C GLN A 118 -32.15 -12.28 21.01
N LYS A 119 -31.08 -12.32 21.82
CA LYS A 119 -29.86 -13.08 21.47
C LYS A 119 -30.12 -14.59 21.40
N GLN A 120 -30.95 -15.15 22.29
CA GLN A 120 -31.34 -16.57 22.25
C GLN A 120 -32.24 -16.89 21.04
N ALA A 121 -33.15 -15.99 20.65
CA ALA A 121 -33.90 -16.12 19.40
C ALA A 121 -32.98 -15.99 18.15
N LEU A 122 -32.08 -15.01 18.16
CA LEU A 122 -31.08 -14.78 17.09
C LEU A 122 -30.04 -15.90 16.94
N THR A 123 -29.96 -16.85 17.88
CA THR A 123 -29.13 -18.06 17.74
C THR A 123 -29.89 -19.27 17.19
N GLN A 124 -31.21 -19.17 16.99
CA GLN A 124 -32.03 -20.23 16.36
C GLN A 124 -32.58 -19.85 14.98
N GLU A 125 -32.72 -18.57 14.64
CA GLU A 125 -33.20 -18.16 13.31
C GLU A 125 -32.05 -18.05 12.29
N PHE A 126 -31.83 -19.13 11.54
CA PHE A 126 -31.18 -19.06 10.22
C PHE A 126 -32.01 -18.15 9.30
N TRP A 127 -31.57 -16.92 9.08
CA TRP A 127 -32.18 -16.03 8.08
C TRP A 127 -32.06 -16.64 6.68
N THR A 128 -33.14 -17.31 6.22
CA THR A 128 -33.25 -17.78 4.85
C THR A 128 -33.36 -16.58 3.91
N LEU A 129 -32.21 -16.13 3.41
CA LEU A 129 -32.04 -15.05 2.43
C LEU A 129 -32.58 -15.45 1.02
N HIS A 130 -33.83 -15.86 0.94
CA HIS A 130 -34.55 -16.09 -0.32
C HIS A 130 -35.55 -14.95 -0.53
N LYS A 131 -35.13 -13.95 -1.31
CA LYS A 131 -35.98 -12.84 -1.75
C LYS A 131 -36.08 -12.93 -3.26
N GLU A 132 -37.22 -13.40 -3.76
CA GLU A 132 -37.44 -13.51 -5.21
C GLU A 132 -37.50 -12.10 -5.86
N PRO A 133 -36.95 -11.94 -7.07
CA PRO A 133 -36.96 -10.65 -7.77
C PRO A 133 -38.36 -10.28 -8.25
N LYS A 134 -38.68 -8.97 -8.23
CA LYS A 134 -39.85 -8.44 -8.93
C LYS A 134 -39.44 -8.12 -10.35
N ILE A 135 -39.72 -9.05 -11.28
CA ILE A 135 -39.56 -8.82 -12.71
C ILE A 135 -40.74 -7.98 -13.20
N TRP A 136 -40.45 -6.81 -13.78
CA TRP A 136 -41.47 -5.86 -14.24
C TRP A 136 -42.01 -6.20 -15.63
N ASN A 137 -41.18 -6.80 -16.48
CA ASN A 137 -41.57 -7.30 -17.80
C ASN A 137 -42.51 -8.51 -17.65
N LYS A 138 -43.79 -8.30 -17.96
CA LYS A 138 -44.86 -9.32 -17.86
C LYS A 138 -44.58 -10.60 -18.64
N LYS A 139 -43.80 -10.56 -19.74
CA LYS A 139 -43.38 -11.78 -20.46
C LYS A 139 -42.34 -12.55 -19.64
N LEU A 140 -41.30 -11.86 -19.15
CA LEU A 140 -40.24 -12.47 -18.35
C LEU A 140 -40.75 -13.01 -17.00
N ALA A 141 -41.67 -12.29 -16.34
CA ALA A 141 -42.29 -12.73 -15.09
C ALA A 141 -43.13 -14.02 -15.24
N GLY A 142 -43.67 -14.28 -16.45
CA GLY A 142 -44.39 -15.52 -16.75
C GLY A 142 -43.53 -16.78 -16.66
N TYR A 143 -42.21 -16.66 -16.86
CA TYR A 143 -41.27 -17.80 -16.79
C TYR A 143 -40.89 -18.21 -15.36
N LEU A 144 -41.32 -17.45 -14.34
CA LEU A 144 -40.98 -17.71 -12.93
C LEU A 144 -42.09 -18.37 -12.11
N GLN A 145 -43.29 -18.57 -12.65
CA GLN A 145 -44.37 -19.17 -11.85
C GLN A 145 -44.06 -20.65 -11.51
N PRO A 146 -44.29 -21.07 -10.26
CA PRO A 146 -44.09 -22.47 -9.87
C PRO A 146 -45.12 -23.35 -10.58
N SER A 147 -44.64 -24.36 -11.32
CA SER A 147 -45.49 -25.43 -11.83
C SER A 147 -46.22 -26.10 -10.67
N LYS A 148 -47.52 -26.39 -10.84
CA LYS A 148 -48.31 -27.08 -9.81
C LYS A 148 -47.66 -28.44 -9.50
N LYS A 149 -47.55 -28.77 -8.21
CA LYS A 149 -46.86 -29.97 -7.69
C LYS A 149 -47.14 -31.22 -8.55
N GLY A 150 -46.09 -31.89 -9.03
CA GLY A 150 -46.19 -33.29 -9.49
C GLY A 150 -45.61 -33.67 -10.86
N THR A 151 -44.56 -33.01 -11.38
CA THR A 151 -43.80 -33.53 -12.55
C THR A 151 -42.28 -33.43 -12.35
N PRO A 152 -41.49 -34.41 -12.84
CA PRO A 152 -40.05 -34.49 -12.57
C PRO A 152 -39.23 -33.59 -13.51
N THR A 153 -38.14 -33.00 -12.98
CA THR A 153 -36.90 -32.42 -13.60
C THR A 153 -36.97 -31.56 -14.87
N ASN A 154 -37.86 -31.84 -15.81
CA ASN A 154 -38.03 -31.22 -17.13
C ASN A 154 -38.74 -29.83 -17.10
N SER A 155 -39.22 -29.37 -15.95
CA SER A 155 -39.98 -28.10 -15.85
C SER A 155 -39.08 -26.86 -15.79
N GLU A 156 -37.89 -26.98 -15.21
CA GLU A 156 -36.93 -25.88 -15.07
C GLU A 156 -36.14 -25.65 -16.38
N GLU A 157 -36.04 -26.67 -17.23
CA GLU A 157 -35.21 -26.71 -18.43
C GLU A 157 -35.74 -26.06 -19.74
N LYS A 158 -37.02 -26.05 -20.17
CA LYS A 158 -38.23 -25.75 -19.38
C LYS A 158 -38.41 -24.24 -19.30
N GLN A 159 -38.11 -23.65 -18.15
CA GLN A 159 -38.14 -22.21 -17.96
C GLN A 159 -36.92 -21.53 -18.61
N LEU A 160 -35.71 -22.11 -18.52
CA LEU A 160 -34.53 -21.57 -19.24
C LEU A 160 -34.73 -21.60 -20.77
N ALA A 161 -35.13 -22.76 -21.31
CA ALA A 161 -36.22 -22.89 -22.28
C ALA A 161 -36.68 -21.60 -22.94
N GLN A 162 -37.79 -21.12 -22.39
CA GLN A 162 -38.63 -20.08 -22.94
C GLN A 162 -38.12 -18.68 -22.55
N ALA A 163 -37.35 -18.55 -21.46
CA ALA A 163 -36.64 -17.33 -21.11
C ALA A 163 -35.56 -16.94 -22.14
N LEU A 164 -34.82 -17.93 -22.67
CA LEU A 164 -33.90 -17.71 -23.78
C LEU A 164 -34.67 -17.38 -25.07
N GLN A 165 -35.77 -18.08 -25.34
CA GLN A 165 -36.59 -17.87 -26.54
C GLN A 165 -37.34 -16.51 -26.55
N ALA A 166 -37.67 -15.95 -25.37
CA ALA A 166 -38.25 -14.63 -25.21
C ALA A 166 -37.27 -13.47 -25.50
N ALA A 167 -35.97 -13.75 -25.59
CA ALA A 167 -34.93 -12.77 -25.85
C ALA A 167 -34.97 -12.19 -27.28
N LEU A 168 -35.70 -12.82 -28.20
CA LEU A 168 -35.76 -12.45 -29.62
C LEU A 168 -36.44 -11.09 -29.90
N GLY A 169 -37.05 -10.46 -28.89
CA GLY A 169 -37.74 -9.16 -29.03
C GLY A 169 -36.84 -7.96 -28.78
N ARG A 170 -36.22 -7.40 -29.83
CA ARG A 170 -35.54 -6.09 -29.76
C ARG A 170 -36.51 -4.99 -29.29
N LEU A 171 -36.17 -4.27 -28.23
CA LEU A 171 -36.66 -2.91 -27.98
C LEU A 171 -35.73 -1.93 -28.69
N SER A 172 -36.28 -1.02 -29.49
CA SER A 172 -35.50 -0.15 -30.38
C SER A 172 -34.80 0.98 -29.62
N SER A 173 -33.49 0.85 -29.40
CA SER A 173 -32.63 1.87 -28.76
C SER A 173 -32.41 3.09 -29.66
N ARG A 174 -33.38 4.00 -29.74
CA ARG A 174 -33.18 5.33 -30.37
C ARG A 174 -33.72 6.52 -29.59
N GLU A 175 -34.67 6.33 -28.68
CA GLU A 175 -35.26 7.45 -27.93
C GLU A 175 -34.61 7.66 -26.54
N ALA A 176 -34.13 6.58 -25.90
CA ALA A 176 -33.43 6.65 -24.61
C ALA A 176 -32.07 7.39 -24.70
N GLU A 177 -31.30 7.14 -25.78
CA GLU A 177 -29.96 7.71 -25.97
C GLU A 177 -29.97 9.23 -26.21
N ALA A 178 -31.09 9.78 -26.72
CA ALA A 178 -31.23 11.21 -26.98
C ALA A 178 -31.51 12.03 -25.70
N LEU A 179 -32.20 11.44 -24.72
CA LEU A 179 -32.58 12.12 -23.47
C LEU A 179 -31.45 12.12 -22.43
N ALA A 180 -30.68 11.02 -22.35
CA ALA A 180 -29.55 10.89 -21.41
C ALA A 180 -28.43 11.92 -21.64
N ARG A 181 -28.16 12.29 -22.91
CA ARG A 181 -27.03 13.16 -23.29
C ARG A 181 -27.14 14.64 -22.87
N LYS A 182 -28.29 15.09 -22.31
CA LYS A 182 -28.53 16.51 -22.01
C LYS A 182 -28.47 16.91 -20.52
N LYS A 183 -28.32 15.99 -19.57
CA LYS A 183 -28.30 16.30 -18.12
C LYS A 183 -27.35 15.42 -17.28
N ALA A 184 -26.04 15.65 -17.36
CA ALA A 184 -25.10 15.48 -16.24
C ALA A 184 -23.66 15.75 -16.69
N LYS A 185 -22.90 16.54 -15.91
CA LYS A 185 -21.42 16.46 -15.83
C LYS A 185 -20.87 16.56 -14.40
N ALA A 186 -21.73 16.85 -13.41
CA ALA A 186 -21.40 16.82 -11.98
C ALA A 186 -22.01 15.60 -11.26
N VAL A 187 -23.25 15.22 -11.61
CA VAL A 187 -23.95 14.05 -11.06
C VAL A 187 -23.28 12.73 -11.48
N GLU A 188 -22.74 12.68 -12.70
CA GLU A 188 -22.08 11.50 -13.29
C GLU A 188 -20.92 10.97 -12.44
N ALA A 189 -20.10 11.87 -11.86
CA ALA A 189 -18.98 11.49 -11.01
C ALA A 189 -19.40 10.86 -9.67
N GLN A 190 -20.51 11.31 -9.08
CA GLN A 190 -21.04 10.73 -7.84
C GLN A 190 -21.62 9.33 -8.08
N ILE A 191 -22.35 9.15 -9.19
CA ILE A 191 -22.87 7.84 -9.60
C ILE A 191 -21.71 6.86 -9.86
N LEU A 192 -20.64 7.28 -10.54
CA LEU A 192 -19.47 6.43 -10.79
C LEU A 192 -18.80 5.93 -9.49
N VAL A 193 -18.63 6.80 -8.49
CA VAL A 193 -18.07 6.40 -7.18
C VAL A 193 -19.00 5.44 -6.45
N LEU A 194 -20.32 5.64 -6.54
CA LEU A 194 -21.30 4.72 -5.97
C LEU A 194 -21.24 3.36 -6.66
N GLN A 195 -21.17 3.33 -8.00
CA GLN A 195 -21.01 2.11 -8.80
C GLN A 195 -19.75 1.33 -8.41
N GLN A 196 -18.61 1.99 -8.22
CA GLN A 196 -17.38 1.33 -7.77
C GLN A 196 -17.53 0.69 -6.39
N LYS A 197 -18.25 1.32 -5.45
CA LYS A 197 -18.52 0.75 -4.12
C LYS A 197 -19.45 -0.46 -4.18
N PHE A 198 -20.49 -0.41 -5.02
CA PHE A 198 -21.42 -1.52 -5.23
C PHE A 198 -20.71 -2.72 -5.85
N LEU A 199 -19.91 -2.50 -6.89
CA LEU A 199 -19.12 -3.56 -7.53
C LEU A 199 -18.21 -4.25 -6.52
N ALA A 200 -17.38 -3.47 -5.81
CA ALA A 200 -16.48 -4.00 -4.79
C ALA A 200 -17.22 -4.73 -3.66
N PHE A 201 -18.44 -4.29 -3.29
CA PHE A 201 -19.30 -5.00 -2.35
C PHE A 201 -19.71 -6.39 -2.87
N PHE A 202 -20.14 -6.49 -4.14
CA PHE A 202 -20.53 -7.77 -4.74
C PHE A 202 -19.34 -8.70 -4.92
N GLU A 203 -18.20 -8.20 -5.40
CA GLU A 203 -16.94 -8.95 -5.51
C GLU A 203 -16.51 -9.50 -4.16
N CYS A 204 -16.54 -8.66 -3.12
CA CYS A 204 -16.19 -9.05 -1.76
C CYS A 204 -17.17 -10.06 -1.15
N CYS A 205 -18.48 -9.96 -1.46
CA CYS A 205 -19.46 -10.99 -1.08
C CYS A 205 -19.17 -12.34 -1.76
N VAL A 206 -18.78 -12.34 -3.04
CA VAL A 206 -18.42 -13.57 -3.76
C VAL A 206 -17.15 -14.19 -3.18
N CYS A 207 -16.11 -13.38 -2.93
CA CYS A 207 -14.85 -13.83 -2.32
C CYS A 207 -15.04 -14.40 -0.90
N THR A 208 -16.00 -13.89 -0.14
CA THR A 208 -16.35 -14.40 1.21
C THR A 208 -17.41 -15.51 1.21
N GLY A 209 -17.86 -15.97 0.04
CA GLY A 209 -18.90 -16.99 -0.10
C GLY A 209 -20.32 -16.51 0.25
N GLN A 210 -20.50 -15.24 0.60
CA GLN A 210 -21.76 -14.58 0.98
C GLN A 210 -22.65 -14.22 -0.22
N VAL A 211 -22.69 -15.08 -1.24
CA VAL A 211 -23.51 -14.90 -2.45
C VAL A 211 -25.01 -14.64 -2.17
N PRO A 212 -25.66 -15.24 -1.15
CA PRO A 212 -27.04 -14.88 -0.79
C PRO A 212 -27.21 -13.41 -0.36
N LEU A 213 -26.21 -12.83 0.32
CA LEU A 213 -26.23 -11.42 0.70
C LEU A 213 -26.06 -10.51 -0.52
N ALA A 214 -25.15 -10.87 -1.43
CA ALA A 214 -24.99 -10.19 -2.72
C ALA A 214 -26.30 -10.19 -3.52
N HIS A 215 -26.94 -11.36 -3.65
CA HIS A 215 -28.23 -11.52 -4.32
C HIS A 215 -29.30 -10.66 -3.64
N HIS A 216 -29.41 -10.66 -2.31
CA HIS A 216 -30.40 -9.86 -1.59
C HIS A 216 -30.24 -8.35 -1.84
N VAL A 217 -29.02 -7.83 -1.77
CA VAL A 217 -28.75 -6.40 -2.04
C VAL A 217 -29.05 -6.08 -3.50
N LEU A 218 -28.62 -6.93 -4.44
CA LEU A 218 -28.91 -6.76 -5.87
C LEU A 218 -30.41 -6.72 -6.16
N VAL A 219 -31.20 -7.67 -5.62
CA VAL A 219 -32.66 -7.70 -5.75
C VAL A 219 -33.31 -6.48 -5.11
N THR A 220 -32.84 -6.06 -3.93
CA THR A 220 -33.43 -4.91 -3.22
C THR A 220 -33.19 -3.59 -3.96
N HIS A 221 -32.06 -3.44 -4.63
CA HIS A 221 -31.77 -2.29 -5.49
C HIS A 221 -32.45 -2.38 -6.87
N HIS A 222 -32.54 -3.56 -7.47
CA HIS A 222 -33.22 -3.77 -8.76
C HIS A 222 -34.74 -3.54 -8.65
N ASN A 223 -35.37 -3.96 -7.55
CA ASN A 223 -36.81 -3.78 -7.31
C ASN A 223 -37.23 -2.31 -7.05
N ASN A 224 -36.29 -1.36 -7.02
CA ASN A 224 -36.53 0.06 -6.77
C ASN A 224 -36.01 0.90 -7.96
N GLY A 225 -36.92 1.48 -8.74
CA GLY A 225 -36.60 2.11 -10.03
C GLY A 225 -35.53 3.21 -9.96
N ASP A 226 -35.50 4.02 -8.91
CA ASP A 226 -34.47 5.07 -8.74
C ASP A 226 -33.10 4.47 -8.42
N ARG A 227 -33.08 3.32 -7.73
CA ARG A 227 -31.84 2.61 -7.34
C ARG A 227 -31.33 1.67 -8.43
N GLN A 228 -32.19 1.20 -9.32
CA GLN A 228 -31.84 0.31 -10.43
C GLN A 228 -30.82 0.97 -11.37
N GLN A 229 -30.86 2.29 -11.54
CA GLN A 229 -29.93 3.08 -12.38
C GLN A 229 -28.46 3.01 -11.91
N VAL A 230 -28.21 2.60 -10.66
CA VAL A 230 -26.86 2.41 -10.12
C VAL A 230 -26.29 1.05 -10.52
N LEU A 231 -27.12 0.07 -10.87
CA LEU A 231 -26.68 -1.29 -11.17
C LEU A 231 -26.12 -1.39 -12.59
N THR A 232 -24.94 -2.02 -12.74
CA THR A 232 -24.28 -2.22 -14.04
C THR A 232 -24.23 -3.69 -14.41
N LEU A 233 -24.08 -3.99 -15.72
CA LEU A 233 -23.93 -5.35 -16.24
C LEU A 233 -22.89 -6.18 -15.47
N HIS A 234 -21.74 -5.56 -15.14
CA HIS A 234 -20.67 -6.22 -14.41
C HIS A 234 -21.10 -6.65 -12.99
N MET A 235 -21.96 -5.89 -12.30
CA MET A 235 -22.51 -6.29 -11.00
C MET A 235 -23.42 -7.52 -11.09
N TYR A 236 -24.28 -7.58 -12.12
CA TYR A 236 -25.09 -8.78 -12.39
C TYR A 236 -24.20 -9.98 -12.69
N ASN A 237 -23.18 -9.81 -13.54
CA ASN A 237 -22.18 -10.83 -13.86
C ASN A 237 -21.43 -11.35 -12.62
N THR A 238 -21.00 -10.47 -11.71
CA THR A 238 -20.34 -10.86 -10.45
C THR A 238 -21.24 -11.76 -9.60
N VAL A 239 -22.52 -11.41 -9.43
CA VAL A 239 -23.46 -12.24 -8.65
C VAL A 239 -23.80 -13.55 -9.39
N MET A 240 -23.94 -13.53 -10.72
CA MET A 240 -24.11 -14.76 -11.52
C MET A 240 -22.91 -15.71 -11.39
N LEU A 241 -21.67 -15.19 -11.47
CA LEU A 241 -20.45 -15.96 -11.27
C LEU A 241 -20.40 -16.59 -9.87
N GLY A 242 -20.81 -15.84 -8.84
CA GLY A 242 -20.95 -16.37 -7.48
C GLY A 242 -21.89 -17.56 -7.36
N TRP A 243 -23.04 -17.52 -8.06
CA TRP A 243 -23.98 -18.65 -8.11
C TRP A 243 -23.49 -19.78 -9.01
N ALA A 244 -22.79 -19.47 -10.11
CA ALA A 244 -22.18 -20.44 -11.00
C ALA A 244 -21.15 -21.31 -10.27
N ARG A 245 -20.25 -20.69 -9.51
CA ARG A 245 -19.26 -21.38 -8.65
C ARG A 245 -19.90 -22.33 -7.64
N LYS A 246 -21.06 -21.93 -7.08
CA LYS A 246 -21.88 -22.78 -6.17
C LYS A 246 -22.73 -23.85 -6.87
N GLY A 247 -22.85 -23.83 -8.20
CA GLY A 247 -23.78 -24.70 -8.93
C GLY A 247 -25.26 -24.39 -8.63
N SER A 248 -25.58 -23.15 -8.27
CA SER A 248 -26.94 -22.67 -7.94
C SER A 248 -27.65 -22.18 -9.20
N PHE A 249 -28.20 -23.11 -9.97
CA PHE A 249 -28.75 -22.82 -11.29
C PHE A 249 -30.01 -21.94 -11.25
N ARG A 250 -30.95 -22.21 -10.35
CA ARG A 250 -32.19 -21.42 -10.19
C ARG A 250 -31.87 -19.96 -9.87
N GLU A 251 -30.95 -19.73 -8.94
CA GLU A 251 -30.53 -18.39 -8.51
C GLU A 251 -29.79 -17.63 -9.62
N LEU A 252 -28.96 -18.34 -10.41
CA LEU A 252 -28.32 -17.77 -11.60
C LEU A 252 -29.36 -17.33 -12.64
N VAL A 253 -30.38 -18.16 -12.90
CA VAL A 253 -31.47 -17.82 -13.84
C VAL A 253 -32.27 -16.60 -13.37
N TYR A 254 -32.55 -16.46 -12.07
CA TYR A 254 -33.16 -15.23 -11.55
C TYR A 254 -32.32 -13.99 -11.87
N VAL A 255 -31.00 -14.01 -11.63
CA VAL A 255 -30.13 -12.86 -11.90
C VAL A 255 -29.99 -12.58 -13.40
N PHE A 256 -29.93 -13.61 -14.24
CA PHE A 256 -29.90 -13.48 -15.70
C PHE A 256 -31.21 -12.86 -16.25
N LEU A 257 -32.34 -13.18 -15.64
CA LEU A 257 -33.63 -12.56 -15.97
C LEU A 257 -33.70 -11.09 -15.50
N MET A 258 -33.20 -10.78 -14.30
CA MET A 258 -33.12 -9.39 -13.80
C MET A 258 -32.23 -8.51 -14.69
N LEU A 259 -31.13 -9.05 -15.22
CA LEU A 259 -30.26 -8.35 -16.18
C LEU A 259 -31.06 -7.93 -17.41
N LYS A 260 -31.88 -8.83 -17.98
CA LYS A 260 -32.75 -8.52 -19.14
C LYS A 260 -33.93 -7.60 -18.76
N ASP A 261 -34.49 -7.71 -17.55
CA ASP A 261 -35.55 -6.82 -17.06
C ASP A 261 -35.04 -5.37 -16.85
N ALA A 262 -33.77 -5.21 -16.49
CA ALA A 262 -33.07 -3.92 -16.43
C ALA A 262 -32.70 -3.34 -17.81
N GLY A 263 -33.07 -4.02 -18.92
CA GLY A 263 -32.77 -3.57 -20.28
C GLY A 263 -31.32 -3.76 -20.73
N LEU A 264 -30.53 -4.57 -20.01
CA LEU A 264 -29.14 -4.87 -20.37
C LEU A 264 -29.06 -6.09 -21.30
N SER A 265 -28.06 -6.11 -22.18
CA SER A 265 -27.70 -7.28 -22.98
C SER A 265 -26.67 -8.15 -22.25
N PRO A 266 -26.81 -9.49 -22.25
CA PRO A 266 -25.75 -10.40 -21.78
C PRO A 266 -24.44 -10.20 -22.55
N ASP A 267 -23.31 -10.49 -21.90
CA ASP A 267 -21.98 -10.50 -22.52
C ASP A 267 -21.30 -11.88 -22.38
N LEU A 268 -20.05 -11.98 -22.85
CA LEU A 268 -19.23 -13.19 -22.69
C LEU A 268 -19.15 -13.65 -21.23
N CYS A 269 -19.10 -12.74 -20.26
CA CYS A 269 -19.08 -13.08 -18.83
C CYS A 269 -20.43 -13.67 -18.36
N SER A 270 -21.55 -13.14 -18.84
CA SER A 270 -22.89 -13.69 -18.57
C SER A 270 -23.01 -15.13 -19.08
N TYR A 271 -22.59 -15.37 -20.33
CA TYR A 271 -22.63 -16.70 -20.94
C TYR A 271 -21.63 -17.67 -20.28
N ALA A 272 -20.43 -17.21 -19.93
CA ALA A 272 -19.45 -18.01 -19.22
C ALA A 272 -19.99 -18.50 -17.86
N ALA A 273 -20.58 -17.62 -17.05
CA ALA A 273 -21.18 -18.01 -15.77
C ALA A 273 -22.32 -19.03 -15.95
N ALA A 274 -23.16 -18.86 -16.96
CA ALA A 274 -24.24 -19.81 -17.26
C ALA A 274 -23.69 -21.20 -17.64
N LEU A 275 -22.74 -21.26 -18.58
CA LEU A 275 -22.12 -22.51 -19.05
C LEU A 275 -21.30 -23.21 -17.94
N GLN A 276 -20.53 -22.45 -17.16
CA GLN A 276 -19.82 -22.94 -15.98
C GLN A 276 -20.78 -23.59 -14.97
N CYS A 277 -21.93 -22.98 -14.69
CA CYS A 277 -22.95 -23.56 -13.82
C CYS A 277 -23.54 -24.85 -14.41
N MET A 278 -23.82 -24.88 -15.71
CA MET A 278 -24.29 -26.08 -16.42
C MET A 278 -23.29 -27.23 -16.34
N GLY A 279 -21.99 -26.95 -16.50
CA GLY A 279 -20.90 -27.94 -16.42
C GLY A 279 -20.46 -28.33 -15.00
N ARG A 280 -20.88 -27.58 -13.96
CA ARG A 280 -20.80 -28.00 -12.55
C ARG A 280 -22.00 -28.87 -12.14
N ARG A 281 -23.18 -28.68 -12.73
CA ARG A 281 -24.42 -29.47 -12.46
C ARG A 281 -24.70 -30.63 -13.43
N ASP A 282 -23.85 -30.83 -14.44
CA ASP A 282 -24.04 -31.78 -15.54
C ASP A 282 -25.41 -31.67 -16.25
N GLN A 283 -25.83 -30.44 -16.58
CA GLN A 283 -27.13 -30.16 -17.22
C GLN A 283 -27.34 -30.88 -18.57
N ASP A 284 -28.59 -30.98 -19.02
CA ASP A 284 -28.95 -31.62 -20.29
C ASP A 284 -28.30 -30.94 -21.51
N VAL A 285 -27.91 -31.77 -22.49
CA VAL A 285 -27.23 -31.37 -23.73
C VAL A 285 -28.03 -30.31 -24.49
N ARG A 286 -29.36 -30.42 -24.58
CA ARG A 286 -30.23 -29.49 -25.31
C ARG A 286 -30.27 -28.11 -24.67
N THR A 287 -30.12 -28.07 -23.34
CA THR A 287 -30.06 -26.81 -22.58
C THR A 287 -28.75 -26.07 -22.83
N ILE A 288 -27.64 -26.80 -22.88
CA ILE A 288 -26.32 -26.24 -23.20
C ILE A 288 -26.27 -25.79 -24.67
N GLN A 289 -26.70 -26.64 -25.62
CA GLN A 289 -26.75 -26.32 -27.05
C GLN A 289 -27.60 -25.07 -27.35
N ARG A 290 -28.73 -24.89 -26.66
CA ARG A 290 -29.54 -23.66 -26.78
C ARG A 290 -28.81 -22.42 -26.25
N CYS A 291 -28.04 -22.56 -25.16
CA CYS A 291 -27.24 -21.47 -24.63
C CYS A 291 -26.12 -21.06 -25.59
N LEU A 292 -25.40 -22.03 -26.17
CA LEU A 292 -24.38 -21.79 -27.21
C LEU A 292 -24.99 -21.18 -28.47
N LYS A 293 -26.16 -21.65 -28.91
CA LYS A 293 -26.86 -21.08 -30.07
C LYS A 293 -27.26 -19.61 -29.85
N GLN A 294 -27.82 -19.28 -28.68
CA GLN A 294 -28.14 -17.89 -28.32
C GLN A 294 -26.90 -17.00 -28.31
N MET A 295 -25.81 -17.49 -27.73
CA MET A 295 -24.52 -16.78 -27.68
C MET A 295 -23.98 -16.48 -29.10
N MET A 296 -24.05 -17.47 -30.01
CA MET A 296 -23.67 -17.28 -31.42
C MET A 296 -24.61 -16.34 -32.18
N GLU A 297 -25.93 -16.39 -31.93
CA GLU A 297 -26.92 -15.46 -32.50
C GLU A 297 -26.72 -14.01 -32.03
N GLU A 298 -26.17 -13.81 -30.82
CA GLU A 298 -25.74 -12.50 -30.30
C GLU A 298 -24.33 -12.09 -30.75
N GLY A 299 -23.66 -12.92 -31.57
CA GLY A 299 -22.37 -12.61 -32.22
C GLY A 299 -21.12 -13.13 -31.50
N PHE A 300 -21.27 -13.85 -30.39
CA PHE A 300 -20.16 -14.35 -29.58
C PHE A 300 -19.78 -15.79 -29.96
N GLN A 301 -18.51 -16.02 -30.31
CA GLN A 301 -18.00 -17.34 -30.69
C GLN A 301 -17.54 -18.14 -29.44
N PRO A 302 -17.78 -19.47 -29.34
CA PRO A 302 -17.39 -20.27 -28.17
C PRO A 302 -15.90 -20.23 -27.83
N GLN A 303 -15.03 -19.99 -28.80
CA GLN A 303 -13.58 -19.88 -28.60
C GLN A 303 -13.22 -18.66 -27.74
N LEU A 304 -13.97 -17.56 -27.84
CA LEU A 304 -13.70 -16.31 -27.10
C LEU A 304 -13.82 -16.49 -25.58
N LEU A 305 -14.64 -17.45 -25.13
CA LEU A 305 -14.77 -17.81 -23.71
C LEU A 305 -13.45 -18.31 -23.10
N PHE A 306 -12.50 -18.75 -23.92
CA PHE A 306 -11.20 -19.29 -23.48
C PHE A 306 -10.00 -18.42 -23.86
N THR A 307 -10.20 -17.33 -24.63
CA THR A 307 -9.15 -16.38 -25.01
C THR A 307 -9.31 -15.02 -24.36
N ASP A 308 -10.53 -14.50 -24.28
CA ASP A 308 -10.82 -13.11 -23.91
C ASP A 308 -11.18 -12.99 -22.42
N LEU A 309 -11.55 -14.11 -21.79
CA LEU A 309 -11.92 -14.17 -20.38
C LEU A 309 -10.77 -14.72 -19.52
N VAL A 310 -10.46 -14.00 -18.44
CA VAL A 310 -9.55 -14.48 -17.41
C VAL A 310 -10.34 -15.39 -16.45
N LEU A 311 -10.21 -16.71 -16.64
CA LEU A 311 -10.89 -17.74 -15.85
C LEU A 311 -9.93 -18.44 -14.89
N GLU A 312 -10.40 -18.77 -13.69
CA GLU A 312 -9.69 -19.67 -12.77
C GLU A 312 -9.72 -21.12 -13.32
N GLU A 313 -8.71 -21.93 -12.99
CA GLU A 313 -8.54 -23.31 -13.50
C GLU A 313 -9.82 -24.16 -13.37
N GLU A 314 -10.47 -24.14 -12.19
CA GLU A 314 -11.74 -24.86 -11.98
C GLU A 314 -12.89 -24.34 -12.84
N ASP A 315 -12.95 -23.02 -13.05
CA ASP A 315 -14.02 -22.35 -13.78
C ASP A 315 -13.87 -22.59 -15.28
N ARG A 316 -12.63 -22.53 -15.78
CA ARG A 316 -12.25 -22.95 -17.13
C ARG A 316 -12.56 -24.42 -17.37
N ALA A 317 -12.23 -25.30 -16.42
CA ALA A 317 -12.53 -26.73 -16.51
C ALA A 317 -14.04 -27.02 -16.47
N ALA A 318 -14.81 -26.31 -15.63
CA ALA A 318 -16.27 -26.42 -15.60
C ALA A 318 -16.94 -25.97 -16.89
N LEU A 319 -16.50 -24.82 -17.42
CA LEU A 319 -16.99 -24.28 -18.69
C LEU A 319 -16.64 -25.22 -19.85
N LEU A 320 -15.40 -25.74 -19.90
CA LEU A 320 -14.98 -26.73 -20.91
C LEU A 320 -15.82 -28.02 -20.87
N ARG A 321 -16.13 -28.54 -19.67
CA ARG A 321 -17.03 -29.71 -19.54
C ARG A 321 -18.40 -29.46 -20.17
N ALA A 322 -18.97 -28.26 -19.97
CA ALA A 322 -20.26 -27.91 -20.60
C ALA A 322 -20.14 -27.85 -22.13
N VAL A 323 -19.16 -27.11 -22.65
CA VAL A 323 -18.97 -26.94 -24.10
C VAL A 323 -18.72 -28.29 -24.79
N VAL A 324 -17.81 -29.12 -24.27
CA VAL A 324 -17.51 -30.45 -24.83
C VAL A 324 -18.71 -31.41 -24.75
N LYS A 325 -19.58 -31.29 -23.74
CA LYS A 325 -20.82 -32.08 -23.64
C LYS A 325 -21.83 -31.72 -24.75
N ALA A 326 -21.84 -30.48 -25.22
CA ALA A 326 -22.69 -30.02 -26.32
C ALA A 326 -22.06 -30.21 -27.71
N GLU A 327 -20.73 -30.04 -27.80
CA GLU A 327 -19.91 -30.10 -29.00
C GLU A 327 -18.66 -30.98 -28.75
N PRO A 328 -18.73 -32.31 -28.88
CA PRO A 328 -17.62 -33.22 -28.54
C PRO A 328 -16.33 -33.02 -29.37
N ALA A 329 -16.44 -32.35 -30.52
CA ALA A 329 -15.29 -31.99 -31.36
C ALA A 329 -14.60 -30.69 -30.93
N PHE A 330 -15.18 -29.92 -30.00
CA PHE A 330 -14.61 -28.66 -29.54
C PHE A 330 -13.27 -28.87 -28.84
N ARG A 331 -12.26 -28.10 -29.25
CA ARG A 331 -10.99 -27.96 -28.53
C ARG A 331 -10.75 -26.48 -28.28
N PRO A 332 -10.33 -26.08 -27.06
CA PRO A 332 -9.93 -24.71 -26.81
C PRO A 332 -8.72 -24.38 -27.72
N PRO A 333 -8.62 -23.14 -28.23
CA PRO A 333 -7.49 -22.75 -29.06
C PRO A 333 -6.16 -22.94 -28.31
N PRO A 334 -5.08 -23.36 -28.99
CA PRO A 334 -3.77 -23.44 -28.38
C PRO A 334 -3.34 -22.04 -27.90
N GLN A 335 -2.63 -21.96 -26.77
CA GLN A 335 -2.02 -20.70 -26.35
C GLN A 335 -1.03 -20.24 -27.43
N ALA A 336 -1.24 -19.03 -27.95
CA ALA A 336 -0.30 -18.42 -28.87
C ALA A 336 1.06 -18.22 -28.17
N PRO A 337 2.19 -18.41 -28.86
CA PRO A 337 3.51 -18.14 -28.28
C PRO A 337 3.62 -16.66 -27.87
N SER A 338 4.28 -16.37 -26.74
CA SER A 338 4.52 -15.00 -26.29
C SER A 338 5.13 -14.15 -27.41
N PRO A 339 4.51 -13.02 -27.79
CA PRO A 339 5.01 -12.18 -28.88
C PRO A 339 6.33 -11.52 -28.47
N VAL A 340 7.38 -11.71 -29.27
CA VAL A 340 8.70 -11.10 -29.05
C VAL A 340 8.67 -9.61 -29.41
N ASN A 341 9.43 -8.79 -28.70
CA ASN A 341 9.53 -7.35 -29.01
C ASN A 341 10.41 -7.14 -30.25
N THR A 342 9.85 -6.50 -31.28
CA THR A 342 10.50 -6.23 -32.57
C THR A 342 10.91 -4.76 -32.76
N SER A 343 10.93 -3.97 -31.69
CA SER A 343 11.38 -2.57 -31.72
C SER A 343 12.84 -2.47 -32.16
N THR A 344 13.19 -1.45 -32.94
CA THR A 344 14.54 -1.26 -33.50
C THR A 344 15.65 -1.23 -32.43
N LEU A 345 15.37 -0.70 -31.24
CA LEU A 345 16.33 -0.61 -30.13
C LEU A 345 16.39 -1.88 -29.26
N LEU A 346 15.43 -2.80 -29.41
CA LEU A 346 15.28 -3.98 -28.54
C LEU A 346 15.39 -5.30 -29.30
N LYS A 347 15.30 -5.29 -30.63
CA LYS A 347 15.35 -6.48 -31.49
C LYS A 347 16.56 -7.36 -31.18
N ASP A 348 17.72 -6.76 -31.01
CA ASP A 348 18.97 -7.49 -30.79
C ASP A 348 19.06 -8.11 -29.39
N ILE A 349 18.35 -7.56 -28.40
CA ILE A 349 18.27 -8.11 -27.03
C ILE A 349 17.44 -9.41 -27.00
N TYR A 350 16.40 -9.48 -27.83
CA TYR A 350 15.50 -10.65 -27.93
C TYR A 350 15.78 -11.54 -29.15
N SER A 351 16.84 -11.24 -29.92
CA SER A 351 17.26 -12.07 -31.03
C SER A 351 17.83 -13.38 -30.50
N LYS A 352 17.48 -14.49 -31.16
CA LYS A 352 18.12 -15.80 -30.92
C LYS A 352 19.41 -15.97 -31.74
N GLU A 353 19.81 -14.95 -32.49
CA GLU A 353 21.00 -14.93 -33.33
C GLU A 353 22.16 -14.28 -32.58
N GLY A 354 23.24 -15.03 -32.36
CA GLY A 354 24.48 -14.55 -31.74
C GLY A 354 24.82 -15.21 -30.39
N PRO A 355 26.08 -15.10 -29.94
CA PRO A 355 26.50 -15.66 -28.66
C PRO A 355 26.01 -14.77 -27.50
N VAL A 356 25.16 -15.33 -26.63
CA VAL A 356 24.71 -14.70 -25.39
C VAL A 356 25.44 -15.28 -24.18
N SER A 357 25.81 -14.42 -23.23
CA SER A 357 26.51 -14.79 -21.99
C SER A 357 25.84 -14.12 -20.80
N TYR A 358 24.70 -14.67 -20.36
CA TYR A 358 23.98 -14.15 -19.19
C TYR A 358 24.68 -14.56 -17.88
N PRO A 359 24.80 -13.66 -16.89
CA PRO A 359 25.40 -13.98 -15.61
C PRO A 359 24.49 -14.88 -14.76
N LYS A 360 25.11 -15.83 -14.06
CA LYS A 360 24.54 -16.57 -12.93
C LYS A 360 24.93 -15.90 -11.62
N LEU A 361 24.19 -16.19 -10.55
CA LEU A 361 24.53 -15.82 -9.18
C LEU A 361 25.63 -16.76 -8.66
N HIS A 362 26.51 -16.25 -7.80
CA HIS A 362 27.49 -17.06 -7.04
C HIS A 362 26.91 -18.20 -6.17
N LEU A 363 25.61 -18.16 -5.83
CA LEU A 363 24.99 -19.12 -4.90
C LEU A 363 24.51 -20.40 -5.62
N PRO A 364 24.70 -21.60 -5.03
CA PRO A 364 24.20 -22.85 -5.57
C PRO A 364 22.68 -22.99 -5.39
N LEU A 365 22.08 -23.92 -6.13
CA LEU A 365 20.64 -24.10 -6.21
C LEU A 365 19.98 -24.33 -4.84
N ASP A 366 20.55 -25.21 -4.02
CA ASP A 366 20.00 -25.57 -2.70
C ASP A 366 19.96 -24.36 -1.76
N THR A 367 21.02 -23.54 -1.75
CA THR A 367 21.05 -22.30 -0.94
C THR A 367 20.02 -21.29 -1.42
N LEU A 368 19.79 -21.17 -2.73
CA LEU A 368 18.75 -20.29 -3.27
C LEU A 368 17.34 -20.80 -2.94
N GLN A 369 17.12 -22.11 -2.86
CA GLN A 369 15.86 -22.71 -2.42
C GLN A 369 15.59 -22.46 -0.93
N ASP A 370 16.59 -22.64 -0.06
CA ASP A 370 16.49 -22.32 1.37
C ASP A 370 16.15 -20.84 1.59
N LEU A 371 16.81 -19.94 0.86
CA LEU A 371 16.54 -18.50 0.88
C LEU A 371 15.13 -18.15 0.38
N PHE A 372 14.62 -18.85 -0.64
CA PHE A 372 13.23 -18.72 -1.07
C PHE A 372 12.24 -19.13 0.02
N TYR A 373 12.44 -20.27 0.69
CA TYR A 373 11.55 -20.69 1.78
C TYR A 373 11.60 -19.74 2.98
N GLN A 374 12.76 -19.14 3.27
CA GLN A 374 12.88 -18.07 4.27
C GLN A 374 12.09 -16.80 3.88
N GLN A 375 12.23 -16.32 2.63
CA GLN A 375 11.46 -15.17 2.13
C GLN A 375 9.95 -15.47 2.12
N LEU A 376 9.57 -16.69 1.74
CA LEU A 376 8.18 -17.13 1.72
C LEU A 376 7.59 -17.12 3.14
N HIS A 377 8.30 -17.66 4.13
CA HIS A 377 7.88 -17.61 5.54
C HIS A 377 7.72 -16.15 6.04
N VAL A 378 8.65 -15.26 5.66
CA VAL A 378 8.56 -13.83 5.95
C VAL A 378 7.31 -13.20 5.34
N GLU A 379 6.99 -13.43 4.05
CA GLU A 379 5.77 -12.86 3.46
C GLU A 379 4.47 -13.44 4.05
N LEU A 380 4.48 -14.72 4.44
CA LEU A 380 3.34 -15.36 5.11
C LEU A 380 3.07 -14.79 6.52
N SER A 381 4.08 -14.27 7.24
CA SER A 381 3.89 -13.62 8.55
C SER A 381 3.30 -12.19 8.43
N SER A 382 3.40 -11.58 7.25
CA SER A 382 3.03 -10.18 6.93
C SER A 382 3.80 -9.08 7.68
N SER A 383 4.65 -9.40 8.66
CA SER A 383 5.46 -8.40 9.37
C SER A 383 6.79 -8.98 9.85
N VAL A 384 7.81 -8.12 9.92
CA VAL A 384 9.17 -8.48 10.34
C VAL A 384 9.52 -7.74 11.62
N CYS A 385 9.96 -8.50 12.63
CA CYS A 385 10.42 -7.98 13.91
C CYS A 385 11.95 -7.86 13.89
N VAL A 386 12.47 -6.66 14.14
CA VAL A 386 13.89 -6.33 14.02
C VAL A 386 14.41 -5.76 15.33
N GLN A 387 15.59 -6.18 15.78
CA GLN A 387 16.21 -5.62 16.97
C GLN A 387 16.68 -4.18 16.70
N SER A 388 16.29 -3.26 17.58
CA SER A 388 16.69 -1.86 17.54
C SER A 388 18.18 -1.73 17.84
N VAL A 389 18.90 -0.92 17.04
CA VAL A 389 20.32 -0.61 17.31
C VAL A 389 20.51 0.58 18.25
N GLU A 390 19.42 1.25 18.66
CA GLU A 390 19.43 2.33 19.63
C GLU A 390 20.01 1.86 20.98
N LYS A 391 20.66 2.76 21.72
CA LYS A 391 21.34 2.39 22.96
C LYS A 391 20.34 1.80 23.96
N ALA A 392 20.57 0.54 24.37
CA ALA A 392 19.68 -0.16 25.29
C ALA A 392 19.53 0.65 26.60
N PRO A 393 18.28 0.88 27.07
CA PRO A 393 18.05 1.62 28.31
C PRO A 393 18.57 0.82 29.50
N VAL A 394 19.05 1.52 30.53
CA VAL A 394 19.33 0.90 31.83
C VAL A 394 18.00 0.37 32.40
N MET A 395 17.98 -0.87 32.89
CA MET A 395 16.77 -1.50 33.45
C MET A 395 16.41 -0.92 34.82
N SER A 396 16.01 0.34 34.85
CA SER A 396 15.51 1.01 36.05
C SER A 396 14.12 0.50 36.44
N LYS A 397 13.71 0.76 37.68
CA LYS A 397 12.33 0.48 38.14
C LYS A 397 11.28 1.14 37.24
N GLU A 398 11.57 2.32 36.70
CA GLU A 398 10.69 3.07 35.80
C GLU A 398 10.53 2.39 34.44
N VAL A 399 11.61 1.90 33.83
CA VAL A 399 11.56 1.17 32.54
C VAL A 399 10.78 -0.14 32.69
N ILE A 400 11.01 -0.87 33.79
CA ILE A 400 10.29 -2.11 34.08
C ILE A 400 8.79 -1.84 34.28
N GLU A 401 8.43 -0.81 35.05
CA GLU A 401 7.03 -0.47 35.31
C GLU A 401 6.33 0.10 34.07
N ALA A 402 7.03 0.89 33.25
CA ALA A 402 6.53 1.38 31.97
C ALA A 402 6.25 0.22 31.00
N ARG A 403 7.14 -0.77 30.91
CA ARG A 403 6.92 -1.98 30.09
C ARG A 403 5.75 -2.81 30.58
N LYS A 404 5.62 -3.04 31.89
CA LYS A 404 4.45 -3.73 32.49
C LYS A 404 3.14 -3.00 32.21
N THR A 405 3.13 -1.67 32.41
CA THR A 405 1.96 -0.82 32.17
C THR A 405 1.56 -0.86 30.69
N LEU A 406 2.54 -0.76 29.78
CA LEU A 406 2.31 -0.83 28.34
C LEU A 406 1.80 -2.21 27.90
N GLN A 407 2.31 -3.30 28.49
CA GLN A 407 1.82 -4.65 28.22
C GLN A 407 0.36 -4.82 28.69
N ALA A 408 0.05 -4.48 29.94
CA ALA A 408 -1.31 -4.58 30.48
C ALA A 408 -2.32 -3.73 29.69
N LEU A 409 -1.90 -2.53 29.23
CA LEU A 409 -2.71 -1.71 28.33
C LEU A 409 -2.94 -2.39 26.98
N ARG A 410 -1.93 -3.03 26.37
CA ARG A 410 -2.08 -3.76 25.10
C ARG A 410 -3.04 -4.93 25.22
N GLU A 411 -2.91 -5.74 26.27
CA GLU A 411 -3.81 -6.86 26.57
C GLU A 411 -5.26 -6.36 26.73
N GLN A 412 -5.47 -5.24 27.42
CA GLN A 412 -6.78 -4.58 27.51
C GLN A 412 -7.29 -4.09 26.13
N TRP A 413 -6.42 -3.47 25.31
CA TRP A 413 -6.81 -2.94 24.00
C TRP A 413 -7.15 -4.04 23.00
N GLU A 414 -6.47 -5.18 23.01
CA GLU A 414 -6.78 -6.31 22.13
C GLU A 414 -8.19 -6.86 22.38
N VAL A 415 -8.56 -7.02 23.66
CA VAL A 415 -9.91 -7.45 24.06
C VAL A 415 -10.97 -6.42 23.66
N GLU A 416 -10.70 -5.14 23.88
CA GLU A 416 -11.66 -4.07 23.59
C GLU A 416 -11.80 -3.80 22.07
N LEU A 417 -10.70 -3.86 21.30
CA LEU A 417 -10.72 -3.80 19.84
C LEU A 417 -11.54 -4.96 19.26
N LEU A 418 -11.37 -6.17 19.78
CA LEU A 418 -12.15 -7.34 19.38
C LEU A 418 -13.65 -7.13 19.66
N ARG A 419 -14.00 -6.55 20.82
CA ARG A 419 -15.39 -6.22 21.18
C ARG A 419 -16.01 -5.20 20.21
N VAL A 420 -15.35 -4.06 20.00
CA VAL A 420 -15.86 -2.98 19.14
C VAL A 420 -15.92 -3.40 17.66
N LEU A 421 -14.95 -4.20 17.20
CA LEU A 421 -14.97 -4.81 15.86
C LEU A 421 -16.18 -5.72 15.66
N ARG A 422 -16.47 -6.61 16.63
CA ARG A 422 -17.64 -7.51 16.60
C ARG A 422 -18.96 -6.74 16.57
N GLU A 423 -19.11 -5.72 17.40
CA GLU A 423 -20.31 -4.87 17.44
C GLU A 423 -20.53 -4.08 16.14
N THR A 424 -19.44 -3.56 15.57
CA THR A 424 -19.46 -2.88 14.28
C THR A 424 -19.84 -3.83 13.16
N LYS A 425 -19.20 -5.01 13.11
CA LYS A 425 -19.47 -6.07 12.14
C LYS A 425 -20.92 -6.56 12.22
N ALA A 426 -21.45 -6.79 13.42
CA ALA A 426 -22.86 -7.14 13.62
C ALA A 426 -23.82 -6.04 13.14
N THR A 427 -23.48 -4.76 13.38
CA THR A 427 -24.32 -3.62 12.99
C THR A 427 -24.32 -3.38 11.49
N MET A 428 -23.15 -3.39 10.85
CA MET A 428 -23.03 -3.31 9.39
C MET A 428 -23.63 -4.54 8.69
N GLY A 429 -23.57 -5.71 9.36
CA GLY A 429 -24.25 -6.93 8.92
C GLY A 429 -25.76 -6.72 8.84
N ARG A 430 -26.42 -6.32 9.95
CA ARG A 430 -27.88 -6.06 9.98
C ARG A 430 -28.32 -5.09 8.86
N GLN A 431 -27.60 -3.98 8.70
CA GLN A 431 -27.85 -3.02 7.61
C GLN A 431 -27.70 -3.63 6.21
N ALA A 432 -26.79 -4.59 6.02
CA ALA A 432 -26.66 -5.32 4.75
C ALA A 432 -27.81 -6.32 4.53
N TYR A 433 -28.30 -6.98 5.58
CA TYR A 433 -29.52 -7.81 5.52
C TYR A 433 -30.81 -6.98 5.30
N GLU A 434 -30.79 -5.67 5.60
CA GLU A 434 -31.83 -4.70 5.21
C GLU A 434 -31.68 -4.21 3.74
N GLY A 435 -30.64 -4.65 3.03
CA GLY A 435 -30.38 -4.35 1.62
C GLY A 435 -29.44 -3.16 1.36
N GLN A 436 -28.68 -2.69 2.34
CA GLN A 436 -27.69 -1.61 2.16
C GLN A 436 -26.27 -2.16 1.89
N PRO A 437 -25.52 -1.65 0.90
CA PRO A 437 -24.14 -2.08 0.65
C PRO A 437 -23.17 -1.48 1.69
N THR A 438 -22.95 -2.20 2.80
CA THR A 438 -22.06 -1.78 3.89
C THR A 438 -20.64 -2.37 3.76
N LEU A 439 -19.73 -2.00 4.66
CA LEU A 439 -18.40 -2.62 4.72
C LEU A 439 -18.39 -4.06 5.29
N TYR A 440 -19.55 -4.63 5.63
CA TYR A 440 -19.63 -5.94 6.30
C TYR A 440 -18.87 -7.08 5.59
N PRO A 441 -18.94 -7.26 4.26
CA PRO A 441 -18.19 -8.31 3.58
C PRO A 441 -16.68 -8.12 3.71
N PHE A 442 -16.19 -6.86 3.67
CA PHE A 442 -14.77 -6.55 3.82
C PHE A 442 -14.26 -6.91 5.22
N LEU A 443 -15.08 -6.69 6.25
CA LEU A 443 -14.82 -7.14 7.64
C LEU A 443 -14.97 -8.67 7.83
N CYS A 444 -15.27 -9.42 6.76
CA CYS A 444 -15.28 -10.90 6.73
C CYS A 444 -14.10 -11.50 5.95
N LEU A 445 -13.25 -10.71 5.30
CA LEU A 445 -12.12 -11.20 4.50
C LEU A 445 -10.96 -11.77 5.32
N LEU A 446 -10.76 -11.24 6.54
CA LEU A 446 -9.74 -11.66 7.50
C LEU A 446 -10.41 -12.15 8.79
N SER A 447 -9.65 -12.91 9.59
CA SER A 447 -10.09 -13.24 10.95
C SER A 447 -10.06 -12.00 11.85
N GLU A 448 -10.85 -12.01 12.92
CA GLU A 448 -10.96 -10.86 13.83
C GLU A 448 -9.63 -10.56 14.52
N GLY A 449 -8.85 -11.59 14.86
CA GLY A 449 -7.49 -11.43 15.42
C GLY A 449 -6.50 -10.80 14.45
N GLU A 450 -6.63 -11.03 13.14
CA GLU A 450 -5.79 -10.37 12.13
C GLU A 450 -6.12 -8.87 11.99
N PHE A 451 -7.40 -8.48 12.08
CA PHE A 451 -7.79 -7.08 12.14
C PHE A 451 -7.25 -6.40 13.40
N VAL A 452 -7.36 -7.04 14.57
CA VAL A 452 -6.78 -6.54 15.83
C VAL A 452 -5.26 -6.40 15.71
N SER A 453 -4.57 -7.39 15.14
CA SER A 453 -3.12 -7.36 14.91
C SER A 453 -2.69 -6.17 14.02
N ILE A 454 -3.35 -5.94 12.89
CA ILE A 454 -3.09 -4.78 12.01
C ILE A 454 -3.28 -3.46 12.78
N LEU A 455 -4.37 -3.34 13.54
CA LEU A 455 -4.69 -2.14 14.33
C LEU A 455 -3.67 -1.87 15.44
N MET A 456 -3.23 -2.92 16.15
CA MET A 456 -2.20 -2.83 17.19
C MET A 456 -0.81 -2.51 16.63
N GLN A 457 -0.45 -3.07 15.47
CA GLN A 457 0.79 -2.75 14.78
C GLN A 457 0.82 -1.29 14.31
N VAL A 458 -0.29 -0.79 13.76
CA VAL A 458 -0.44 0.62 13.37
C VAL A 458 -0.34 1.55 14.60
N LEU A 459 -0.97 1.19 15.72
CA LEU A 459 -0.82 1.94 16.98
C LEU A 459 0.63 1.97 17.48
N LYS A 460 1.38 0.88 17.33
CA LYS A 460 2.81 0.79 17.73
C LYS A 460 3.71 1.72 16.91
N VAL A 461 3.44 1.87 15.60
CA VAL A 461 4.28 2.67 14.69
C VAL A 461 3.77 4.10 14.45
N LEU A 462 2.61 4.47 15.02
CA LEU A 462 2.01 5.80 14.83
C LEU A 462 2.93 6.91 15.40
N PRO A 463 3.34 7.90 14.59
CA PRO A 463 4.30 8.90 15.03
C PRO A 463 3.73 9.86 16.09
N ALA A 464 4.58 10.33 17.01
CA ALA A 464 4.23 11.27 18.08
C ALA A 464 3.58 12.58 17.61
N GLN A 465 3.95 13.07 16.42
CA GLN A 465 3.35 14.23 15.78
C GLN A 465 1.95 13.98 15.20
N GLY A 466 1.55 12.72 15.04
CA GLY A 466 0.35 12.28 14.34
C GLY A 466 0.52 12.16 12.83
N GLU A 467 -0.40 11.45 12.19
CA GLU A 467 -0.43 11.20 10.74
C GLU A 467 -1.71 11.79 10.10
N PRO A 468 -1.66 12.34 8.87
CA PRO A 468 -2.87 12.76 8.17
C PRO A 468 -3.87 11.61 8.01
N LEU A 469 -5.12 11.81 8.42
CA LEU A 469 -6.12 10.75 8.50
C LEU A 469 -6.34 10.02 7.16
N ILE A 470 -6.27 10.75 6.03
CA ILE A 470 -6.42 10.18 4.69
C ILE A 470 -5.27 9.22 4.32
N GLN A 471 -4.04 9.50 4.76
CA GLN A 471 -2.88 8.62 4.54
C GLN A 471 -2.99 7.38 5.41
N LEU A 472 -3.29 7.57 6.70
CA LEU A 472 -3.49 6.47 7.65
C LEU A 472 -4.62 5.52 7.21
N ALA A 473 -5.74 6.07 6.74
CA ALA A 473 -6.85 5.29 6.19
C ALA A 473 -6.43 4.52 4.94
N HIS A 474 -5.76 5.16 3.97
CA HIS A 474 -5.27 4.48 2.78
C HIS A 474 -4.31 3.33 3.13
N ASN A 475 -3.39 3.56 4.07
CA ASN A 475 -2.44 2.57 4.56
C ASN A 475 -3.14 1.38 5.24
N LEU A 476 -4.13 1.64 6.12
CA LEU A 476 -4.94 0.60 6.77
C LEU A 476 -5.71 -0.26 5.75
N GLY A 477 -6.38 0.38 4.78
CA GLY A 477 -7.09 -0.32 3.71
C GLY A 477 -6.17 -1.22 2.89
N LEU A 478 -4.97 -0.73 2.56
CA LEU A 478 -3.97 -1.46 1.79
C LEU A 478 -3.39 -2.65 2.57
N ARG A 479 -3.13 -2.52 3.89
CA ARG A 479 -2.68 -3.64 4.74
C ARG A 479 -3.71 -4.77 4.79
N VAL A 480 -5.00 -4.44 4.90
CA VAL A 480 -6.09 -5.43 4.85
C VAL A 480 -6.17 -6.12 3.49
N LEU A 481 -6.09 -5.36 2.39
CA LEU A 481 -6.07 -5.92 1.04
C LEU A 481 -4.88 -6.88 0.85
N ASN A 482 -3.66 -6.43 1.18
CA ASN A 482 -2.45 -7.24 1.02
C ASN A 482 -2.52 -8.55 1.83
N ARG A 483 -2.93 -8.47 3.11
CA ARG A 483 -3.07 -9.67 3.96
C ARG A 483 -4.17 -10.60 3.45
N HIS A 484 -5.27 -10.07 2.90
CA HIS A 484 -6.31 -10.89 2.27
C HIS A 484 -5.78 -11.62 1.03
N LEU A 485 -5.04 -10.93 0.14
CA LEU A 485 -4.45 -11.54 -1.06
C LEU A 485 -3.43 -12.65 -0.71
N VAL A 486 -2.58 -12.42 0.30
CA VAL A 486 -1.66 -13.45 0.82
C VAL A 486 -2.43 -14.67 1.34
N LYS A 487 -3.49 -14.45 2.13
CA LYS A 487 -4.33 -15.53 2.67
C LYS A 487 -5.10 -16.29 1.59
N GLN A 488 -5.59 -15.61 0.56
CA GLN A 488 -6.24 -16.25 -0.57
C GLN A 488 -5.26 -17.18 -1.30
N LYS A 489 -4.02 -16.72 -1.56
CA LYS A 489 -2.94 -17.54 -2.16
C LYS A 489 -2.56 -18.76 -1.31
N GLN A 490 -2.66 -18.67 0.02
CA GLN A 490 -2.48 -19.84 0.91
C GLN A 490 -3.58 -20.89 0.69
N VAL A 491 -4.84 -20.47 0.57
CA VAL A 491 -6.00 -21.37 0.46
C VAL A 491 -6.11 -22.04 -0.92
N THR A 492 -5.72 -21.36 -2.00
CA THR A 492 -5.89 -21.86 -3.39
C THR A 492 -4.75 -22.77 -3.89
N ASN A 493 -3.97 -23.39 -3.00
CA ASN A 493 -2.72 -24.12 -3.30
C ASN A 493 -1.67 -23.32 -4.09
N HIS A 494 -1.86 -22.02 -4.30
CA HIS A 494 -0.97 -21.18 -5.10
C HIS A 494 0.43 -21.11 -4.50
N VAL A 495 0.56 -21.11 -3.16
CA VAL A 495 1.87 -21.17 -2.48
C VAL A 495 2.68 -22.43 -2.84
N GLN A 496 2.02 -23.59 -2.97
CA GLN A 496 2.70 -24.84 -3.35
C GLN A 496 3.11 -24.84 -4.82
N LYS A 497 2.19 -24.44 -5.72
CA LYS A 497 2.48 -24.27 -7.16
C LYS A 497 3.60 -23.26 -7.41
N LEU A 498 3.61 -22.15 -6.65
CA LEU A 498 4.66 -21.14 -6.67
C LEU A 498 6.01 -21.73 -6.24
N GLY A 499 6.05 -22.50 -5.16
CA GLY A 499 7.28 -23.18 -4.70
C GLY A 499 7.87 -24.10 -5.76
N GLN A 500 7.07 -24.99 -6.35
CA GLN A 500 7.52 -25.91 -7.40
C GLN A 500 8.13 -25.16 -8.60
N ARG A 501 7.43 -24.13 -9.08
CA ARG A 501 7.89 -23.32 -10.22
C ARG A 501 9.08 -22.43 -9.89
N TYR A 502 9.14 -21.87 -8.69
CA TYR A 502 10.28 -21.05 -8.28
C TYR A 502 11.54 -21.91 -8.14
N SER A 503 11.45 -23.15 -7.64
CA SER A 503 12.56 -24.09 -7.63
C SER A 503 13.07 -24.45 -9.04
N GLN A 504 12.19 -24.53 -10.04
CA GLN A 504 12.58 -24.66 -11.45
C GLN A 504 13.25 -23.38 -11.97
N TYR A 505 12.65 -22.20 -11.72
CA TYR A 505 13.19 -20.89 -12.11
C TYR A 505 14.62 -20.65 -11.59
N LEU A 506 14.91 -21.03 -10.34
CA LEU A 506 16.24 -20.92 -9.75
C LEU A 506 17.32 -21.68 -10.53
N GLN A 507 16.98 -22.70 -11.33
CA GLN A 507 17.94 -23.41 -12.17
C GLN A 507 18.56 -22.51 -13.25
N LEU A 508 17.91 -21.41 -13.66
CA LEU A 508 18.54 -20.42 -14.51
C LEU A 508 19.62 -19.64 -13.74
N LEU A 509 19.30 -19.21 -12.52
CA LEU A 509 20.08 -18.28 -11.71
C LEU A 509 21.27 -18.90 -10.95
N ALA A 510 21.16 -20.16 -10.53
CA ALA A 510 22.15 -20.81 -9.66
C ALA A 510 23.52 -21.04 -10.34
N SER A 511 24.60 -21.08 -9.56
CA SER A 511 25.98 -21.26 -10.07
C SER A 511 26.28 -22.68 -10.58
N ASP A 512 25.62 -23.68 -10.04
CA ASP A 512 25.89 -25.12 -10.18
C ASP A 512 25.03 -25.83 -11.24
N THR A 513 24.11 -25.11 -11.88
CA THR A 513 23.14 -25.64 -12.85
C THR A 513 23.46 -25.23 -14.29
N GLN A 514 22.93 -25.99 -15.27
CA GLN A 514 22.97 -25.61 -16.69
C GLN A 514 21.55 -25.62 -17.28
N VAL A 515 21.16 -24.49 -17.88
CA VAL A 515 19.87 -24.26 -18.55
C VAL A 515 20.16 -23.51 -19.85
N ALA A 516 19.34 -23.72 -20.89
CA ALA A 516 19.46 -22.99 -22.14
C ALA A 516 19.39 -21.46 -21.89
N PRO A 517 20.25 -20.65 -22.54
CA PRO A 517 20.33 -19.22 -22.23
C PRO A 517 19.07 -18.48 -22.68
N CYS A 518 18.43 -17.79 -21.74
CA CYS A 518 17.26 -16.93 -21.95
C CYS A 518 17.15 -15.93 -20.79
N LEU A 519 16.32 -14.89 -20.95
CA LEU A 519 16.12 -13.89 -19.91
C LEU A 519 15.24 -14.45 -18.76
N PRO A 520 15.38 -13.96 -17.52
CA PRO A 520 14.63 -14.49 -16.37
C PRO A 520 13.10 -14.48 -16.54
N ARG A 521 12.54 -13.44 -17.19
CA ARG A 521 11.11 -13.37 -17.54
C ARG A 521 10.72 -14.43 -18.56
N GLU A 522 11.52 -14.61 -19.62
CA GLU A 522 11.25 -15.59 -20.67
C GLU A 522 11.29 -17.02 -20.13
N TYR A 523 12.29 -17.34 -19.30
CA TYR A 523 12.35 -18.63 -18.63
C TYR A 523 11.12 -18.82 -17.74
N TRP A 524 10.79 -17.83 -16.92
CA TRP A 524 9.61 -17.88 -16.06
C TRP A 524 8.31 -18.09 -16.83
N GLU A 525 8.10 -17.38 -17.95
CA GLU A 525 6.94 -17.59 -18.84
C GLU A 525 6.95 -18.99 -19.49
N SER A 526 8.11 -19.52 -19.86
CA SER A 526 8.26 -20.86 -20.46
C SER A 526 7.87 -22.01 -19.52
N LEU A 527 7.92 -21.80 -18.20
CA LEU A 527 7.41 -22.72 -17.18
C LEU A 527 5.86 -22.74 -17.09
N GLY A 528 5.16 -22.16 -18.07
CA GLY A 528 3.70 -22.14 -18.23
C GLY A 528 3.01 -20.94 -17.55
N PRO A 529 1.67 -20.90 -17.49
CA PRO A 529 0.94 -19.89 -16.73
C PRO A 529 0.91 -20.20 -15.23
N LEU A 530 1.12 -19.20 -14.38
CA LEU A 530 0.87 -19.31 -12.94
C LEU A 530 -0.52 -18.72 -12.71
N GLU A 531 -1.56 -19.55 -12.93
CA GLU A 531 -2.97 -19.15 -13.00
C GLU A 531 -3.55 -18.71 -11.64
N ALA A 532 -3.04 -17.61 -11.10
CA ALA A 532 -3.84 -16.72 -10.26
C ALA A 532 -4.27 -15.54 -11.12
N PRO A 533 -5.58 -15.30 -11.36
CA PRO A 533 -6.01 -14.07 -11.98
C PRO A 533 -5.49 -12.88 -11.17
N ALA A 534 -4.93 -11.88 -11.84
CA ALA A 534 -4.53 -10.65 -11.19
C ALA A 534 -5.79 -9.94 -10.67
N GLN A 535 -6.13 -10.17 -9.40
CA GLN A 535 -7.26 -9.48 -8.76
C GLN A 535 -7.03 -7.98 -8.85
N GLN A 536 -7.99 -7.27 -9.46
CA GLN A 536 -7.91 -5.81 -9.51
C GLN A 536 -7.92 -5.27 -8.09
N PRO A 537 -6.97 -4.40 -7.71
CA PRO A 537 -6.95 -3.82 -6.37
C PRO A 537 -8.20 -2.95 -6.17
N TRP A 538 -8.77 -2.98 -4.97
CA TRP A 538 -9.95 -2.16 -4.66
C TRP A 538 -9.70 -0.69 -4.99
N SER A 539 -10.75 -0.02 -5.44
CA SER A 539 -10.67 1.41 -5.77
C SER A 539 -10.30 2.24 -4.54
N VAL A 540 -9.59 3.36 -4.77
CA VAL A 540 -9.16 4.27 -3.70
C VAL A 540 -10.32 4.70 -2.76
N PRO A 541 -11.54 5.00 -3.25
CA PRO A 541 -12.69 5.28 -2.38
C PRO A 541 -13.07 4.13 -1.43
N VAL A 542 -12.91 2.87 -1.85
CA VAL A 542 -13.20 1.69 -1.02
C VAL A 542 -12.11 1.48 0.03
N LEU A 543 -10.83 1.59 -0.36
CA LEU A 543 -9.69 1.54 0.55
C LEU A 543 -9.78 2.61 1.64
N LEU A 544 -10.09 3.86 1.25
CA LEU A 544 -10.26 4.98 2.19
C LEU A 544 -11.47 4.78 3.12
N GLN A 545 -12.60 4.26 2.63
CA GLN A 545 -13.77 4.03 3.47
C GLN A 545 -13.54 2.93 4.50
N LEU A 546 -12.93 1.81 4.10
CA LEU A 546 -12.51 0.74 5.01
C LEU A 546 -11.49 1.25 6.03
N GLY A 547 -10.45 1.96 5.56
CA GLY A 547 -9.42 2.53 6.41
C GLY A 547 -9.92 3.55 7.41
N LYS A 548 -10.85 4.45 7.02
CA LYS A 548 -11.50 5.39 7.95
C LYS A 548 -12.23 4.61 9.05
N GLN A 549 -13.02 3.60 8.70
CA GLN A 549 -13.73 2.80 9.70
C GLN A 549 -12.76 2.12 10.67
N LEU A 550 -11.67 1.53 10.17
CA LEU A 550 -10.64 0.88 10.99
C LEU A 550 -9.93 1.88 11.92
N ALA A 551 -9.65 3.10 11.45
CA ALA A 551 -9.10 4.17 12.30
C ALA A 551 -10.09 4.60 13.39
N GLU A 552 -11.38 4.72 13.10
CA GLU A 552 -12.41 5.05 14.09
C GLU A 552 -12.57 3.94 15.14
N LEU A 553 -12.47 2.66 14.77
CA LEU A 553 -12.43 1.55 15.74
C LEU A 553 -11.26 1.71 16.73
N LEU A 554 -10.08 2.07 16.21
CA LEU A 554 -8.88 2.29 17.02
C LEU A 554 -9.06 3.47 17.99
N VAL A 555 -9.67 4.56 17.54
CA VAL A 555 -9.98 5.73 18.39
C VAL A 555 -10.99 5.40 19.50
N GLN A 556 -12.00 4.57 19.21
CA GLN A 556 -13.04 4.22 20.16
C GLN A 556 -12.57 3.22 21.24
N ALA A 557 -11.81 2.20 20.84
CA ALA A 557 -11.38 1.11 21.71
C ALA A 557 -10.16 1.46 22.59
N VAL A 558 -9.18 2.19 22.06
CA VAL A 558 -7.87 2.36 22.71
C VAL A 558 -7.93 3.50 23.73
N GLN A 559 -8.12 3.14 25.00
CA GLN A 559 -8.23 4.06 26.13
C GLN A 559 -7.17 3.80 27.21
N MET A 560 -6.70 4.85 27.89
CA MET A 560 -5.72 4.75 28.98
C MET A 560 -6.18 5.51 30.24
N PRO A 561 -5.67 5.17 31.44
CA PRO A 561 -5.89 5.98 32.65
C PRO A 561 -5.32 7.40 32.49
N ARG A 562 -6.01 8.40 33.06
CA ARG A 562 -5.56 9.80 33.00
C ARG A 562 -4.27 10.06 33.78
N SER A 563 -4.00 9.29 34.83
CA SER A 563 -2.74 9.33 35.59
C SER A 563 -2.14 7.94 35.72
N LEU A 564 -1.01 7.74 35.04
CA LEU A 564 -0.22 6.50 35.06
C LEU A 564 0.41 6.19 36.43
N ALA A 565 0.48 7.18 37.33
CA ALA A 565 1.20 7.08 38.61
C ALA A 565 0.31 6.85 39.85
N ALA A 566 -1.03 6.88 39.70
CA ALA A 566 -1.94 6.77 40.85
C ALA A 566 -2.56 5.36 40.96
N ARG A 567 -2.58 4.83 42.19
CA ARG A 567 -3.12 3.51 42.53
C ARG A 567 -4.59 3.33 42.11
N GLN A 568 -4.97 2.08 41.89
CA GLN A 568 -6.29 1.65 41.41
C GLN A 568 -7.43 2.22 42.27
N GLY A 569 -8.08 3.23 41.73
CA GLY A 569 -9.38 3.77 42.12
C GLY A 569 -10.10 4.23 40.85
N ALA A 570 -11.34 4.71 40.96
CA ALA A 570 -12.18 5.08 39.82
C ALA A 570 -11.66 6.30 39.02
N GLN A 571 -10.58 6.12 38.27
CA GLN A 571 -10.07 7.11 37.33
C GLN A 571 -10.93 7.15 36.07
N ARG A 572 -11.14 8.36 35.55
CA ARG A 572 -11.77 8.59 34.25
C ARG A 572 -10.75 8.25 33.15
N SER A 573 -11.03 7.19 32.39
CA SER A 573 -10.26 6.84 31.18
C SER A 573 -10.28 7.98 30.16
N ILE A 574 -9.20 8.08 29.39
CA ILE A 574 -9.05 9.01 28.27
C ILE A 574 -8.72 8.26 26.98
N PRO A 575 -9.12 8.74 25.79
CA PRO A 575 -8.70 8.16 24.52
C PRO A 575 -7.18 8.28 24.35
N VAL A 576 -6.54 7.23 23.82
CA VAL A 576 -5.12 7.28 23.44
C VAL A 576 -4.91 8.04 22.14
N LEU A 577 -5.89 8.03 21.24
CA LEU A 577 -5.85 8.73 19.96
C LEU A 577 -6.92 9.83 19.92
N TYR A 578 -6.60 10.96 19.28
CA TYR A 578 -7.52 12.07 19.11
C TYR A 578 -7.34 12.78 17.76
N HIS A 579 -8.44 13.31 17.22
CA HIS A 579 -8.46 14.05 15.97
C HIS A 579 -8.01 15.49 16.22
N VAL A 580 -7.07 15.96 15.42
CA VAL A 580 -6.56 17.34 15.43
C VAL A 580 -6.68 17.91 14.03
N TYR A 581 -7.19 19.12 13.92
CA TYR A 581 -7.21 19.85 12.66
C TYR A 581 -6.04 20.84 12.61
N SER A 582 -5.31 20.83 11.50
CA SER A 582 -4.18 21.73 11.26
C SER A 582 -4.32 22.37 9.88
N PHE A 583 -4.12 23.69 9.79
CA PHE A 583 -4.05 24.39 8.52
C PHE A 583 -2.67 24.16 7.89
N ARG A 584 -2.65 23.46 6.74
CA ARG A 584 -1.48 23.39 5.87
C ARG A 584 -1.73 24.31 4.67
N SER A 585 -0.98 25.41 4.60
CA SER A 585 -1.26 26.53 3.70
C SER A 585 -2.70 27.03 3.89
N TYR A 586 -3.57 26.87 2.90
CA TYR A 586 -4.96 27.33 2.92
C TYR A 586 -5.98 26.20 3.18
N ARG A 587 -5.54 24.95 3.35
CA ARG A 587 -6.43 23.79 3.56
C ARG A 587 -6.34 23.31 5.00
N GLN A 588 -7.51 23.07 5.61
CA GLN A 588 -7.62 22.35 6.87
C GLN A 588 -7.39 20.86 6.61
N VAL A 589 -6.50 20.22 7.37
CA VAL A 589 -6.17 18.80 7.26
C VAL A 589 -6.43 18.13 8.60
N GLY A 590 -7.21 17.04 8.59
CA GLY A 590 -7.41 16.17 9.75
C GLY A 590 -6.19 15.28 9.98
N ILE A 591 -5.68 15.27 11.21
CA ILE A 591 -4.52 14.49 11.67
C ILE A 591 -4.98 13.64 12.84
N LEU A 592 -4.68 12.35 12.83
CA LEU A 592 -4.87 11.50 14.00
C LEU A 592 -3.59 11.48 14.82
N LYS A 593 -3.67 11.82 16.11
CA LYS A 593 -2.50 12.04 16.97
C LYS A 593 -2.58 11.24 18.27
N PRO A 594 -1.46 10.62 18.73
CA PRO A 594 -1.40 9.97 20.04
C PRO A 594 -1.34 10.98 21.20
N HIS A 595 -1.95 10.61 22.32
CA HIS A 595 -1.95 11.37 23.56
C HIS A 595 -0.54 11.49 24.14
N PRO A 596 -0.07 12.67 24.58
CA PRO A 596 1.32 12.84 25.02
C PRO A 596 1.77 11.91 26.15
N ALA A 597 0.87 11.49 27.03
CA ALA A 597 1.19 10.51 28.08
C ALA A 597 1.46 9.09 27.52
N PHE A 598 0.82 8.71 26.41
CA PHE A 598 1.11 7.45 25.71
C PHE A 598 2.47 7.53 24.98
N THR A 599 2.75 8.66 24.31
CA THR A 599 4.08 8.90 23.72
C THR A 599 5.18 8.83 24.77
N HIS A 600 5.00 9.47 25.93
CA HIS A 600 5.96 9.38 27.04
C HIS A 600 6.10 7.94 27.56
N LEU A 601 4.99 7.19 27.68
CA LEU A 601 5.03 5.78 28.10
C LEU A 601 5.85 4.92 27.13
N LEU A 602 5.70 5.13 25.81
CA LEU A 602 6.53 4.45 24.80
C LEU A 602 8.01 4.85 24.89
N GLU A 603 8.30 6.14 25.04
CA GLU A 603 9.67 6.66 25.22
C GLU A 603 10.35 6.06 26.47
N THR A 604 9.63 5.94 27.59
CA THR A 604 10.15 5.32 28.83
C THR A 604 10.23 3.81 28.76
N ALA A 605 9.27 3.15 28.10
CA ALA A 605 9.31 1.70 27.91
C ALA A 605 10.49 1.27 27.02
N ALA A 606 10.89 2.12 26.07
CA ALA A 606 12.08 1.98 25.22
C ALA A 606 12.23 0.53 24.72
N GLU A 607 11.26 0.10 23.90
CA GLU A 607 11.17 -1.28 23.42
C GLU A 607 12.38 -1.66 22.57
N PRO A 608 12.95 -2.88 22.75
CA PRO A 608 14.12 -3.31 22.01
C PRO A 608 13.82 -3.68 20.55
N THR A 609 12.54 -3.71 20.12
CA THR A 609 12.14 -4.24 18.81
C THR A 609 11.32 -3.26 17.97
N LEU A 610 11.79 -3.06 16.73
CA LEU A 610 11.07 -2.40 15.65
C LEU A 610 10.24 -3.42 14.86
N THR A 611 9.20 -2.95 14.17
CA THR A 611 8.30 -3.81 13.40
C THR A 611 8.01 -3.16 12.05
N PHE A 612 8.29 -3.88 10.97
CA PHE A 612 8.14 -3.43 9.58
C PHE A 612 7.11 -4.30 8.85
N GLU A 613 6.45 -3.77 7.82
CA GLU A 613 5.74 -4.58 6.85
C GLU A 613 6.75 -5.38 5.98
N THR A 614 6.34 -6.53 5.45
CA THR A 614 7.23 -7.38 4.63
C THR A 614 7.66 -6.73 3.32
N THR A 615 6.89 -5.79 2.80
CA THR A 615 7.21 -5.01 1.60
C THR A 615 8.08 -3.77 1.88
N GLU A 616 8.36 -3.46 3.15
CA GLU A 616 9.23 -2.36 3.58
C GLU A 616 10.69 -2.80 3.77
N VAL A 617 10.97 -4.11 3.70
CA VAL A 617 12.30 -4.71 3.87
C VAL A 617 12.82 -5.35 2.57
N PRO A 618 14.16 -5.44 2.37
CA PRO A 618 14.74 -6.20 1.27
C PRO A 618 14.33 -7.68 1.26
N MET A 619 14.27 -8.28 0.08
CA MET A 619 13.93 -9.70 -0.08
C MET A 619 15.12 -10.59 0.29
N LEU A 620 14.86 -11.74 0.92
CA LEU A 620 15.88 -12.73 1.25
C LEU A 620 16.20 -13.69 0.09
N CYS A 621 15.48 -13.63 -1.03
CA CYS A 621 15.73 -14.41 -2.25
C CYS A 621 15.63 -13.51 -3.49
N PRO A 622 16.09 -13.97 -4.68
CA PRO A 622 15.86 -13.26 -5.94
C PRO A 622 14.36 -12.91 -6.14
N PRO A 623 14.01 -11.70 -6.60
CA PRO A 623 12.61 -11.33 -6.80
C PRO A 623 11.91 -12.17 -7.88
N LEU A 624 10.57 -12.17 -7.87
CA LEU A 624 9.81 -12.63 -9.02
C LEU A 624 10.10 -11.72 -10.23
N PRO A 625 10.38 -12.30 -11.41
CA PRO A 625 10.57 -11.50 -12.62
C PRO A 625 9.26 -10.78 -12.96
N TRP A 626 9.40 -9.54 -13.42
CA TRP A 626 8.26 -8.76 -13.89
C TRP A 626 7.72 -9.36 -15.19
N THR A 627 6.46 -9.79 -15.18
CA THR A 627 5.76 -10.37 -16.35
C THR A 627 4.61 -9.49 -16.83
N SER A 628 4.13 -8.59 -16.00
CA SER A 628 3.03 -7.68 -16.30
C SER A 628 3.04 -6.48 -15.36
N LEU A 629 2.09 -5.55 -15.55
CA LEU A 629 1.89 -4.37 -14.70
C LEU A 629 1.57 -4.69 -13.22
N HIS A 630 1.19 -5.94 -12.95
CA HIS A 630 0.62 -6.40 -11.68
C HIS A 630 1.32 -7.65 -11.11
N SER A 631 2.35 -8.18 -11.78
CA SER A 631 3.06 -9.39 -11.37
C SER A 631 4.57 -9.27 -11.57
N GLY A 632 5.30 -9.39 -10.47
CA GLY A 632 6.73 -9.19 -10.31
C GLY A 632 7.05 -8.69 -8.88
N ALA A 633 8.34 -8.53 -8.58
CA ALA A 633 8.87 -8.16 -7.26
C ALA A 633 8.65 -9.23 -6.17
N TYR A 634 7.74 -9.02 -5.21
CA TYR A 634 7.54 -9.90 -4.05
C TYR A 634 6.83 -11.22 -4.42
N LEU A 635 7.01 -12.26 -3.60
CA LEU A 635 6.49 -13.61 -3.87
C LEU A 635 4.95 -13.67 -3.79
N LEU A 636 4.39 -13.08 -2.73
CA LEU A 636 2.96 -13.14 -2.43
C LEU A 636 2.31 -11.75 -2.49
N SER A 637 3.04 -10.72 -2.08
CA SER A 637 2.55 -9.34 -1.99
C SER A 637 2.40 -8.67 -3.37
N SER A 638 1.23 -8.08 -3.66
CA SER A 638 1.00 -7.40 -4.95
C SER A 638 1.79 -6.10 -5.04
N THR A 639 2.48 -5.88 -6.17
CA THR A 639 3.29 -4.68 -6.42
C THR A 639 2.89 -4.05 -7.74
N LYS A 640 2.70 -2.73 -7.75
CA LYS A 640 2.49 -1.98 -9.00
C LYS A 640 3.82 -1.71 -9.70
N LEU A 641 3.88 -1.99 -11.00
CA LEU A 641 5.03 -1.63 -11.85
C LEU A 641 5.34 -0.13 -11.77
N MET A 642 4.30 0.71 -11.88
CA MET A 642 4.40 2.16 -11.78
C MET A 642 3.90 2.67 -10.42
N ARG A 643 4.72 3.47 -9.74
CA ARG A 643 4.36 4.18 -8.50
C ARG A 643 3.24 5.18 -8.79
N ALA A 644 2.07 4.95 -8.19
CA ALA A 644 0.91 5.81 -8.37
C ALA A 644 0.94 7.00 -7.41
N THR A 645 0.97 8.23 -7.95
CA THR A 645 0.64 9.46 -7.24
C THR A 645 -0.75 9.97 -7.67
N GLU A 646 -1.29 11.00 -7.01
CA GLU A 646 -2.49 11.70 -7.49
C GLU A 646 -2.36 12.04 -9.00
N GLY A 647 -3.40 11.75 -9.78
CA GLY A 647 -3.44 11.98 -11.24
C GLY A 647 -2.87 10.85 -12.13
N THR A 648 -2.24 9.81 -11.58
CA THR A 648 -1.59 8.75 -12.39
C THR A 648 -2.54 7.72 -13.04
N THR A 649 -3.84 7.74 -12.74
CA THR A 649 -4.82 6.77 -13.26
C THR A 649 -4.84 6.70 -14.80
N GLN A 650 -4.62 7.82 -15.49
CA GLN A 650 -4.52 7.84 -16.96
C GLN A 650 -3.29 7.08 -17.46
N HIS A 651 -2.14 7.22 -16.80
CA HIS A 651 -0.92 6.51 -17.16
C HIS A 651 -1.07 5.00 -16.91
N GLN A 652 -1.75 4.60 -15.81
CA GLN A 652 -2.04 3.19 -15.55
C GLN A 652 -2.91 2.57 -16.67
N ARG A 653 -3.96 3.27 -17.12
CA ARG A 653 -4.80 2.83 -18.24
C ARG A 653 -4.06 2.75 -19.57
N LEU A 654 -3.16 3.70 -19.86
CA LEU A 654 -2.35 3.68 -21.07
C LEU A 654 -1.38 2.48 -21.09
N LEU A 655 -0.82 2.13 -19.92
CA LEU A 655 -0.02 0.91 -19.76
C LEU A 655 -0.88 -0.35 -19.95
N GLU A 656 -2.08 -0.40 -19.37
CA GLU A 656 -3.03 -1.52 -19.49
C GLU A 656 -3.53 -1.74 -20.93
N GLN A 657 -3.51 -0.69 -21.77
CA GLN A 657 -3.87 -0.73 -23.20
C GLN A 657 -2.68 -1.01 -24.13
N CYS A 658 -1.46 -1.07 -23.60
CA CYS A 658 -0.24 -1.25 -24.39
C CYS A 658 -0.07 -2.73 -24.78
N PRO A 659 0.31 -3.05 -26.04
CA PRO A 659 0.60 -4.43 -26.44
C PRO A 659 1.72 -5.03 -25.55
N PRO A 660 1.54 -6.24 -24.96
CA PRO A 660 2.46 -6.77 -23.95
C PRO A 660 3.94 -6.76 -24.35
N ALA A 661 4.23 -7.10 -25.61
CA ALA A 661 5.58 -7.09 -26.18
C ALA A 661 6.29 -5.74 -26.01
N GLN A 662 5.59 -4.61 -26.13
CA GLN A 662 6.18 -3.27 -26.01
C GLN A 662 6.70 -2.98 -24.59
N LEU A 663 6.19 -3.67 -23.57
CA LEU A 663 6.60 -3.50 -22.17
C LEU A 663 7.79 -4.41 -21.79
N HIS A 664 8.20 -5.36 -22.64
CA HIS A 664 9.26 -6.32 -22.30
C HIS A 664 10.55 -5.64 -21.83
N GLY A 665 11.05 -4.61 -22.54
CA GLY A 665 12.27 -3.90 -22.16
C GLY A 665 12.25 -3.35 -20.72
N PRO A 666 11.26 -2.52 -20.34
CA PRO A 666 11.06 -2.09 -18.95
C PRO A 666 10.91 -3.22 -17.93
N LEU A 667 10.18 -4.30 -18.25
CA LEU A 667 9.96 -5.44 -17.36
C LEU A 667 11.28 -6.21 -17.12
N ASP A 668 12.04 -6.48 -18.17
CA ASP A 668 13.32 -7.19 -18.11
C ASP A 668 14.40 -6.34 -17.41
N ALA A 669 14.44 -5.02 -17.65
CA ALA A 669 15.35 -4.10 -16.96
C ALA A 669 15.07 -4.03 -15.45
N LEU A 670 13.80 -3.91 -15.04
CA LEU A 670 13.42 -3.91 -13.62
C LEU A 670 13.70 -5.28 -12.95
N THR A 671 13.58 -6.36 -13.70
CA THR A 671 13.95 -7.72 -13.26
C THR A 671 15.47 -7.84 -13.05
N GLN A 672 16.28 -7.32 -13.99
CA GLN A 672 17.73 -7.31 -13.89
C GLN A 672 18.21 -6.50 -12.67
N LEU A 673 17.67 -5.29 -12.47
CA LEU A 673 17.94 -4.46 -11.28
C LEU A 673 17.51 -5.16 -9.98
N GLY A 674 16.41 -5.92 -10.02
CA GLY A 674 15.92 -6.73 -8.90
C GLY A 674 16.82 -7.92 -8.56
N ASN A 675 17.39 -8.59 -9.57
CA ASN A 675 18.24 -9.78 -9.41
C ASN A 675 19.67 -9.46 -8.91
N CYS A 676 20.07 -8.19 -8.84
CA CYS A 676 21.32 -7.78 -8.21
C CYS A 676 21.34 -8.16 -6.71
N ALA A 677 22.26 -9.05 -6.33
CA ALA A 677 22.44 -9.53 -4.98
C ALA A 677 23.33 -8.57 -4.16
N TRP A 678 22.87 -8.16 -2.98
CA TRP A 678 23.54 -7.22 -2.09
C TRP A 678 23.91 -7.87 -0.75
N ARG A 679 24.95 -7.35 -0.10
CA ARG A 679 25.28 -7.63 1.30
C ARG A 679 25.62 -6.34 2.04
N VAL A 680 25.73 -6.40 3.35
CA VAL A 680 26.09 -5.25 4.20
C VAL A 680 27.60 -5.22 4.42
N ASN A 681 28.24 -4.05 4.25
CA ASN A 681 29.62 -3.86 4.69
C ASN A 681 29.68 -3.85 6.23
N GLY A 682 30.08 -4.98 6.81
CA GLY A 682 30.05 -5.21 8.27
C GLY A 682 31.00 -4.32 9.05
N HIS A 683 32.20 -4.05 8.53
CA HIS A 683 33.20 -3.20 9.19
C HIS A 683 32.75 -1.75 9.27
N LEU A 684 32.20 -1.21 8.18
CA LEU A 684 31.65 0.14 8.17
C LEU A 684 30.44 0.27 9.10
N LEU A 685 29.58 -0.75 9.14
CA LEU A 685 28.42 -0.78 10.03
C LEU A 685 28.83 -0.66 11.51
N ASP A 686 29.92 -1.29 11.94
CA ASP A 686 30.39 -1.17 13.34
C ASP A 686 30.81 0.26 13.69
N LEU A 687 31.60 0.91 12.82
CA LEU A 687 32.04 2.30 13.01
C LEU A 687 30.83 3.25 13.09
N VAL A 688 29.87 3.07 12.18
CA VAL A 688 28.63 3.84 12.15
C VAL A 688 27.80 3.60 13.41
N LEU A 689 27.66 2.35 13.85
CA LEU A 689 26.93 1.99 15.07
C LEU A 689 27.61 2.51 16.35
N GLN A 690 28.94 2.54 16.39
CA GLN A 690 29.71 3.14 17.48
C GLN A 690 29.39 4.64 17.61
N ILE A 691 29.49 5.39 16.51
CA ILE A 691 29.17 6.83 16.48
C ILE A 691 27.69 7.06 16.80
N PHE A 692 26.80 6.26 16.21
CA PHE A 692 25.35 6.38 16.40
C PHE A 692 24.94 6.15 17.86
N ARG A 693 25.49 5.14 18.54
CA ARG A 693 25.15 4.81 19.95
C ARG A 693 25.76 5.75 20.99
N ASP A 694 26.77 6.54 20.61
CA ASP A 694 27.28 7.65 21.40
C ASP A 694 26.53 8.95 21.04
N LYS A 695 27.22 10.03 20.67
CA LYS A 695 26.61 11.35 20.42
C LYS A 695 26.17 11.58 18.97
N GLY A 696 26.39 10.63 18.06
CA GLY A 696 26.24 10.87 16.62
C GLY A 696 27.33 11.80 16.07
N CYS A 697 27.27 12.07 14.76
CA CYS A 697 28.16 13.01 14.08
C CYS A 697 27.42 13.64 12.88
N MET A 698 26.88 14.85 13.07
CA MET A 698 26.14 15.56 12.03
C MET A 698 26.94 15.84 10.74
N PRO A 699 28.24 16.22 10.79
CA PRO A 699 29.05 16.38 9.58
C PRO A 699 29.13 15.11 8.72
N LEU A 700 29.21 13.94 9.36
CA LEU A 700 29.19 12.63 8.69
C LEU A 700 27.77 12.09 8.47
N GLY A 701 26.73 12.91 8.59
CA GLY A 701 25.34 12.49 8.38
C GLY A 701 24.81 11.43 9.36
N VAL A 702 25.48 11.18 10.49
CA VAL A 702 25.03 10.26 11.54
C VAL A 702 24.23 11.05 12.59
N PRO A 703 22.89 10.94 12.65
CA PRO A 703 22.10 11.87 13.46
C PRO A 703 22.30 11.65 14.97
N PRO A 704 22.45 12.71 15.77
CA PRO A 704 22.65 12.65 17.22
C PRO A 704 21.37 12.24 17.97
N PRO A 705 21.50 11.69 19.19
CA PRO A 705 20.36 11.43 20.06
C PRO A 705 19.74 12.71 20.63
N ARG A 706 18.53 12.59 21.19
CA ARG A 706 17.77 13.72 21.78
C ARG A 706 18.48 14.43 22.94
N SER A 707 19.48 13.81 23.58
CA SER A 707 20.28 14.44 24.65
C SER A 707 21.01 15.70 24.16
N GLU A 708 21.54 15.65 22.92
CA GLU A 708 22.33 16.70 22.28
C GLU A 708 21.47 17.81 21.63
N ALA A 709 20.13 17.73 21.74
CA ALA A 709 19.24 18.72 21.16
C ALA A 709 19.44 20.10 21.82
N PRO A 710 19.48 21.20 21.03
CA PRO A 710 19.75 22.53 21.57
C PRO A 710 18.66 22.95 22.57
N ARG A 711 19.11 23.46 23.71
CA ARG A 711 18.24 23.98 24.78
C ARG A 711 18.36 25.50 24.82
N PRO A 712 17.28 26.23 25.13
CA PRO A 712 17.36 27.67 25.32
C PRO A 712 18.25 28.01 26.51
N ALA A 713 18.96 29.14 26.48
CA ALA A 713 19.80 29.55 27.61
C ALA A 713 18.99 29.80 28.89
N ARG A 714 17.72 30.19 28.76
CA ARG A 714 16.74 30.36 29.85
C ARG A 714 15.36 29.91 29.40
N TYR A 715 14.63 29.17 30.24
CA TYR A 715 13.24 28.76 29.94
C TYR A 715 12.19 29.82 30.31
N GLN A 716 12.53 30.75 31.19
CA GLN A 716 11.65 31.80 31.68
C GLN A 716 12.43 33.13 31.77
N LEU A 717 11.72 34.23 31.56
CA LEU A 717 12.24 35.60 31.75
C LEU A 717 11.82 36.14 33.11
N PRO A 718 12.61 37.03 33.74
CA PRO A 718 12.22 37.70 34.98
C PRO A 718 10.86 38.42 34.87
N PRO A 719 10.09 38.52 35.98
CA PRO A 719 8.92 39.39 36.07
C PRO A 719 9.28 40.81 35.61
N GLY A 720 8.38 41.47 34.87
CA GLY A 720 8.62 42.81 34.31
C GLY A 720 9.41 42.86 32.99
N SER A 721 9.90 41.73 32.45
CA SER A 721 10.67 41.73 31.19
C SER A 721 9.92 42.34 29.99
N THR A 722 10.65 43.11 29.18
CA THR A 722 10.14 43.87 28.03
C THR A 722 9.48 42.96 26.97
N PRO A 723 8.56 43.51 26.14
CA PRO A 723 7.97 42.77 25.01
C PRO A 723 9.01 42.24 24.01
N VAL A 724 10.13 42.96 23.84
CA VAL A 724 11.25 42.58 22.96
C VAL A 724 11.93 41.31 23.45
N HIS A 725 12.40 41.26 24.70
CA HIS A 725 13.00 40.04 25.28
C HIS A 725 12.02 38.86 25.25
N LYS A 726 10.72 39.11 25.51
CA LYS A 726 9.65 38.09 25.38
C LYS A 726 9.44 37.60 23.94
N SER A 727 9.77 38.39 22.93
CA SER A 727 9.73 38.01 21.51
C SER A 727 10.98 37.20 21.13
N GLU A 728 12.16 37.64 21.60
CA GLU A 728 13.44 36.96 21.38
C GLU A 728 13.45 35.55 21.99
N LEU A 729 13.05 35.39 23.26
CA LEU A 729 12.93 34.06 23.86
C LEU A 729 11.93 33.18 23.10
N ARG A 730 10.82 33.73 22.60
CA ARG A 730 9.87 32.96 21.77
C ARG A 730 10.50 32.51 20.46
N LYS A 731 11.31 33.35 19.80
CA LYS A 731 12.08 32.99 18.60
C LYS A 731 13.13 31.92 18.90
N GLU A 732 13.87 32.06 20.01
CA GLU A 732 14.88 31.09 20.46
C GLU A 732 14.25 29.72 20.78
N LEU A 733 13.15 29.69 21.54
CA LEU A 733 12.39 28.48 21.84
C LEU A 733 11.86 27.83 20.56
N ALA A 734 11.28 28.60 19.64
CA ALA A 734 10.81 28.09 18.36
C ALA A 734 11.94 27.50 17.51
N ARG A 735 13.12 28.13 17.50
CA ARG A 735 14.33 27.62 16.84
C ARG A 735 14.80 26.30 17.46
N CYS A 736 14.93 26.24 18.79
CA CYS A 736 15.34 25.02 19.49
C CYS A 736 14.35 23.86 19.25
N LEU A 737 13.05 24.13 19.33
CA LEU A 737 11.99 23.16 19.05
C LEU A 737 11.91 22.77 17.57
N LYS A 738 12.32 23.62 16.63
CA LYS A 738 12.47 23.25 15.21
C LYS A 738 13.62 22.24 15.06
N VAL A 739 14.81 22.61 15.51
CA VAL A 739 16.02 21.77 15.38
C VAL A 739 15.84 20.43 16.09
N ALA A 740 15.29 20.40 17.30
CA ALA A 740 15.03 19.15 18.03
C ALA A 740 14.07 18.19 17.29
N ARG A 741 13.09 18.72 16.55
CA ARG A 741 12.17 17.90 15.73
C ARG A 741 12.86 17.37 14.47
N GLU A 742 13.67 18.20 13.81
CA GLU A 742 14.46 17.80 12.64
C GLU A 742 15.47 16.71 13.00
N MET A 743 16.21 16.89 14.11
CA MET A 743 17.10 15.86 14.68
C MET A 743 16.36 14.55 14.98
N HIS A 744 15.19 14.61 15.63
CA HIS A 744 14.41 13.41 15.94
C HIS A 744 13.91 12.68 14.68
N SER A 745 13.49 13.41 13.64
CA SER A 745 13.10 12.81 12.35
C SER A 745 14.26 12.09 11.69
N LEU A 746 15.43 12.75 11.56
CA LEU A 746 16.63 12.16 11.00
C LEU A 746 17.12 10.94 11.82
N ARG A 747 17.11 11.05 13.16
CA ARG A 747 17.48 9.95 14.07
C ARG A 747 16.57 8.74 13.90
N SER A 748 15.26 8.95 13.72
CA SER A 748 14.30 7.86 13.52
C SER A 748 14.50 7.16 12.18
N GLU A 749 14.76 7.92 11.10
CA GLU A 749 15.07 7.36 9.78
C GLU A 749 16.37 6.53 9.82
N ALA A 750 17.43 7.09 10.40
CA ALA A 750 18.71 6.40 10.57
C ALA A 750 18.57 5.15 11.47
N LEU A 751 17.76 5.22 12.54
CA LEU A 751 17.49 4.07 13.40
C LEU A 751 16.88 2.91 12.62
N TYR A 752 15.88 3.16 11.78
CA TYR A 752 15.24 2.12 10.97
C TYR A 752 16.23 1.51 9.97
N ARG A 753 16.99 2.36 9.27
CA ARG A 753 18.01 1.95 8.30
C ARG A 753 19.11 1.09 8.94
N LEU A 754 19.70 1.54 10.04
CA LEU A 754 20.80 0.84 10.72
C LEU A 754 20.34 -0.43 11.42
N SER A 755 19.09 -0.47 11.91
CA SER A 755 18.51 -1.72 12.46
C SER A 755 18.29 -2.77 11.38
N LEU A 756 17.83 -2.37 10.18
CA LEU A 756 17.72 -3.27 9.04
C LEU A 756 19.09 -3.73 8.52
N ALA A 757 20.08 -2.84 8.44
CA ALA A 757 21.45 -3.20 8.10
C ALA A 757 22.04 -4.21 9.11
N GLN A 758 21.83 -4.01 10.42
CA GLN A 758 22.28 -4.96 11.44
C GLN A 758 21.52 -6.30 11.38
N HIS A 759 20.25 -6.32 10.98
CA HIS A 759 19.48 -7.55 10.77
C HIS A 759 19.94 -8.35 9.55
N LEU A 760 20.32 -7.66 8.48
CA LEU A 760 20.78 -8.25 7.22
C LEU A 760 22.31 -8.49 7.17
N ARG A 761 23.03 -8.15 8.24
CA ARG A 761 24.50 -8.14 8.32
C ARG A 761 25.20 -9.39 7.82
N HIS A 762 24.61 -10.56 8.05
CA HIS A 762 25.16 -11.87 7.67
C HIS A 762 24.27 -12.57 6.64
N ARG A 763 23.58 -11.80 5.79
CA ARG A 763 22.63 -12.30 4.79
C ARG A 763 22.91 -11.65 3.43
N VAL A 764 22.72 -12.43 2.37
CA VAL A 764 22.51 -11.89 1.03
C VAL A 764 21.05 -11.47 0.92
N PHE A 765 20.79 -10.34 0.26
CA PHE A 765 19.44 -9.85 0.02
C PHE A 765 19.33 -9.15 -1.34
N TRP A 766 18.08 -9.00 -1.80
CA TRP A 766 17.74 -8.43 -3.09
C TRP A 766 16.81 -7.22 -2.92
N LEU A 767 16.94 -6.28 -3.84
CA LEU A 767 16.17 -5.04 -3.87
C LEU A 767 15.25 -5.07 -5.09
N PRO A 768 14.01 -5.60 -5.01
CA PRO A 768 13.07 -5.51 -6.12
C PRO A 768 12.85 -4.04 -6.52
N HIS A 769 12.77 -3.76 -7.82
CA HIS A 769 12.58 -2.42 -8.35
C HIS A 769 11.19 -2.22 -8.96
N ASN A 770 10.73 -0.98 -8.97
CA ASN A 770 9.59 -0.48 -9.75
C ASN A 770 9.97 0.87 -10.40
N MET A 771 9.04 1.51 -11.12
CA MET A 771 9.28 2.77 -11.83
C MET A 771 8.32 3.91 -11.42
N ASP A 772 8.69 5.17 -11.65
CA ASP A 772 7.76 6.30 -11.63
C ASP A 772 7.05 6.50 -12.99
N PHE A 773 6.16 7.50 -13.06
CA PHE A 773 5.42 7.84 -14.29
C PHE A 773 6.29 8.31 -15.47
N ARG A 774 7.60 8.52 -15.26
CA ARG A 774 8.58 8.93 -16.28
C ARG A 774 9.50 7.78 -16.68
N GLY A 775 9.34 6.58 -16.10
CA GLY A 775 10.23 5.44 -16.33
C GLY A 775 11.48 5.42 -15.46
N ARG A 776 11.64 6.32 -14.47
CA ARG A 776 12.78 6.25 -13.55
C ARG A 776 12.61 5.10 -12.56
N THR A 777 13.65 4.30 -12.36
CA THR A 777 13.61 3.10 -11.53
C THR A 777 13.96 3.41 -10.07
N TYR A 778 13.33 2.68 -9.14
CA TYR A 778 13.50 2.85 -7.70
C TYR A 778 13.31 1.51 -6.96
N PRO A 779 14.14 1.16 -5.97
CA PRO A 779 13.91 0.02 -5.07
C PRO A 779 12.57 0.13 -4.34
N CYS A 780 11.81 -0.95 -4.28
CA CYS A 780 10.55 -1.02 -3.52
C CYS A 780 10.76 -0.85 -2.00
N PRO A 781 11.75 -1.49 -1.35
CA PRO A 781 12.02 -1.29 0.09
C PRO A 781 12.51 0.15 0.36
N PRO A 782 11.79 0.97 1.15
CA PRO A 782 12.08 2.40 1.26
C PRO A 782 13.20 2.74 2.25
N HIS A 783 13.46 1.89 3.26
CA HIS A 783 14.30 2.27 4.40
C HIS A 783 15.81 2.05 4.17
N PHE A 784 16.19 0.92 3.59
CA PHE A 784 17.58 0.52 3.35
C PHE A 784 17.75 0.05 1.90
N ASN A 785 18.39 0.90 1.08
CA ASN A 785 18.63 0.68 -0.34
C ASN A 785 19.75 1.63 -0.84
N HIS A 786 20.28 1.34 -2.04
CA HIS A 786 21.41 2.06 -2.64
C HIS A 786 21.06 3.42 -3.27
N LEU A 787 19.79 3.84 -3.29
CA LEU A 787 19.39 5.20 -3.70
C LEU A 787 19.44 6.23 -2.56
N GLY A 788 19.76 5.79 -1.33
CA GLY A 788 19.83 6.64 -0.14
C GLY A 788 20.99 7.65 -0.12
N SER A 789 21.29 8.17 1.07
CA SER A 789 22.44 9.03 1.34
C SER A 789 23.77 8.29 1.17
N ASP A 790 24.89 9.02 1.19
CA ASP A 790 26.26 8.49 1.23
C ASP A 790 26.40 7.30 2.21
N LEU A 791 26.00 7.51 3.47
CA LEU A 791 25.96 6.47 4.50
C LEU A 791 25.14 5.22 4.09
N ALA A 792 24.02 5.39 3.40
CA ALA A 792 23.19 4.27 2.97
C ALA A 792 23.84 3.47 1.83
N ARG A 793 24.59 4.14 0.94
CA ARG A 793 25.35 3.51 -0.15
C ARG A 793 26.58 2.78 0.37
N ALA A 794 27.35 3.42 1.24
CA ALA A 794 28.59 2.86 1.78
C ALA A 794 28.37 1.58 2.62
N LEU A 795 27.19 1.44 3.23
CA LEU A 795 26.78 0.21 3.93
C LEU A 795 26.42 -0.95 2.98
N LEU A 796 26.39 -0.74 1.67
CA LEU A 796 25.94 -1.71 0.66
C LEU A 796 27.06 -2.02 -0.33
N GLU A 797 27.32 -3.31 -0.51
CA GLU A 797 28.26 -3.83 -1.50
C GLU A 797 27.65 -5.05 -2.22
N PHE A 798 28.20 -5.42 -3.38
CA PHE A 798 27.69 -6.57 -4.11
C PHE A 798 27.97 -7.86 -3.33
N ALA A 799 26.97 -8.73 -3.21
CA ALA A 799 27.16 -10.02 -2.54
C ALA A 799 28.12 -10.91 -3.34
N GLU A 800 27.98 -10.88 -4.67
CA GLU A 800 28.92 -11.48 -5.60
C GLU A 800 30.10 -10.54 -5.85
N GLY A 801 31.31 -11.04 -5.60
CA GLY A 801 32.54 -10.32 -5.91
C GLY A 801 33.07 -10.69 -7.29
N ARG A 802 33.90 -9.84 -7.87
CA ARG A 802 34.58 -10.08 -9.15
C ARG A 802 36.09 -9.84 -9.02
N PRO A 803 36.94 -10.65 -9.68
CA PRO A 803 38.37 -10.39 -9.71
C PRO A 803 38.64 -9.04 -10.39
N LEU A 804 39.52 -8.23 -9.80
CA LEU A 804 39.87 -6.91 -10.33
C LEU A 804 40.46 -6.97 -11.75
N GLY A 805 41.21 -8.04 -12.06
CA GLY A 805 41.95 -8.16 -13.30
C GLY A 805 42.99 -7.06 -13.48
N PRO A 806 43.52 -6.85 -14.70
CA PRO A 806 44.70 -6.01 -14.93
C PRO A 806 44.48 -4.50 -14.73
N ARG A 807 43.23 -4.03 -14.53
CA ARG A 807 42.92 -2.60 -14.33
C ARG A 807 41.93 -2.31 -13.20
N GLY A 808 41.42 -3.33 -12.50
CA GLY A 808 40.39 -3.10 -11.48
C GLY A 808 40.88 -2.23 -10.33
N LEU A 809 42.14 -2.42 -9.91
CA LEU A 809 42.77 -1.58 -8.88
C LEU A 809 42.86 -0.11 -9.32
N ASP A 810 43.19 0.17 -10.59
CA ASP A 810 43.21 1.54 -11.12
C ASP A 810 41.81 2.16 -11.09
N TRP A 811 40.78 1.38 -11.42
CA TRP A 811 39.39 1.83 -11.34
C TRP A 811 38.91 2.07 -9.91
N LEU A 812 39.34 1.26 -8.92
CA LEU A 812 39.11 1.54 -7.50
C LEU A 812 39.78 2.84 -7.07
N LYS A 813 41.06 3.05 -7.41
CA LYS A 813 41.80 4.29 -7.11
C LYS A 813 41.14 5.53 -7.74
N ILE A 814 40.76 5.45 -9.01
CA ILE A 814 40.01 6.51 -9.72
C ILE A 814 38.65 6.75 -9.04
N HIS A 815 37.94 5.69 -8.65
CA HIS A 815 36.66 5.79 -7.96
C HIS A 815 36.79 6.49 -6.60
N LEU A 816 37.80 6.11 -5.81
CA LEU A 816 38.14 6.74 -4.54
C LEU A 816 38.32 8.25 -4.71
N ILE A 817 39.15 8.69 -5.66
CA ILE A 817 39.35 10.13 -5.90
C ILE A 817 38.07 10.81 -6.40
N ASN A 818 37.24 10.15 -7.21
CA ASN A 818 35.93 10.69 -7.60
C ASN A 818 35.01 10.95 -6.38
N LEU A 819 35.04 10.08 -5.37
CA LEU A 819 34.25 10.20 -4.13
C LEU A 819 34.77 11.30 -3.19
N THR A 820 36.08 11.57 -3.19
CA THR A 820 36.64 12.72 -2.44
C THR A 820 36.07 14.05 -2.92
N GLY A 821 35.64 14.11 -4.18
CA GLY A 821 35.24 15.33 -4.86
C GLY A 821 36.41 16.22 -5.33
N LEU A 822 37.65 15.85 -4.98
CA LEU A 822 38.87 16.44 -5.50
C LEU A 822 39.06 16.08 -6.98
N LYS A 823 39.91 16.83 -7.69
CA LYS A 823 40.35 16.52 -9.06
C LYS A 823 39.22 16.33 -10.10
N LYS A 824 38.01 16.85 -9.84
CA LYS A 824 36.83 16.77 -10.74
C LYS A 824 37.08 17.29 -12.16
N GLY A 825 37.94 18.30 -12.31
CA GLY A 825 38.33 18.86 -13.61
C GLY A 825 39.45 18.11 -14.32
N ASP A 826 40.12 17.18 -13.63
CA ASP A 826 41.31 16.50 -14.13
C ASP A 826 40.97 15.20 -14.86
N SER A 827 41.88 14.76 -15.74
CA SER A 827 41.74 13.50 -16.49
C SER A 827 41.86 12.27 -15.58
N LEU A 828 41.34 11.12 -16.04
CA LEU A 828 41.41 9.86 -15.28
C LEU A 828 42.84 9.47 -14.89
N ARG A 829 43.83 9.74 -15.77
CA ARG A 829 45.25 9.50 -15.48
C ARG A 829 45.78 10.37 -14.33
N MET A 830 45.35 11.64 -14.26
CA MET A 830 45.74 12.54 -13.16
C MET A 830 45.05 12.17 -11.85
N ARG A 831 43.81 11.65 -11.89
CA ARG A 831 43.13 11.10 -10.70
C ARG A 831 43.82 9.85 -10.18
N LEU A 832 44.24 8.95 -11.08
CA LEU A 832 45.02 7.76 -10.71
C LEU A 832 46.37 8.14 -10.07
N ALA A 833 47.13 9.03 -10.72
CA ALA A 833 48.40 9.51 -10.17
C ALA A 833 48.23 10.18 -8.80
N PHE A 834 47.18 11.00 -8.62
CA PHE A 834 46.87 11.61 -7.32
C PHE A 834 46.48 10.56 -6.26
N ALA A 835 45.81 9.48 -6.63
CA ALA A 835 45.53 8.37 -5.70
C ALA A 835 46.81 7.68 -5.22
N ASP A 836 47.81 7.53 -6.10
CA ASP A 836 49.13 7.00 -5.74
C ASP A 836 49.92 8.00 -4.86
N GLU A 837 49.83 9.30 -5.13
CA GLU A 837 50.41 10.37 -4.29
C GLU A 837 49.85 10.37 -2.85
N VAL A 838 48.55 10.10 -2.65
CA VAL A 838 47.90 10.10 -1.33
C VAL A 838 47.71 8.71 -0.73
N MET A 839 48.45 7.70 -1.21
CA MET A 839 48.29 6.29 -0.77
C MET A 839 48.45 6.12 0.76
N GLU A 840 49.32 6.89 1.41
CA GLU A 840 49.48 6.83 2.88
C GLU A 840 48.24 7.35 3.64
N GLU A 841 47.50 8.32 3.10
CA GLU A 841 46.23 8.81 3.67
C GLU A 841 45.09 7.81 3.46
N ILE A 842 45.11 7.11 2.31
CA ILE A 842 44.16 6.04 2.00
C ILE A 842 44.33 4.88 2.99
N LEU A 843 45.57 4.44 3.21
CA LEU A 843 45.88 3.35 4.14
C LEU A 843 45.61 3.75 5.61
N ASP A 844 45.99 4.96 6.04
CA ASP A 844 45.67 5.45 7.40
C ASP A 844 44.15 5.56 7.63
N SER A 845 43.40 6.02 6.64
CA SER A 845 41.94 6.09 6.70
C SER A 845 41.30 4.70 6.84
N ALA A 846 41.85 3.69 6.14
CA ALA A 846 41.36 2.31 6.24
C ALA A 846 41.69 1.66 7.60
N ASP A 847 42.91 1.85 8.10
CA ASP A 847 43.40 1.20 9.33
C ASP A 847 42.91 1.89 10.61
N ASN A 848 42.88 3.23 10.62
CA ASN A 848 42.65 4.05 11.81
C ASN A 848 41.50 5.08 11.60
N PRO A 849 40.31 4.68 11.13
CA PRO A 849 39.27 5.59 10.64
C PRO A 849 38.80 6.65 11.64
N LEU A 850 38.85 6.37 12.94
CA LEU A 850 38.39 7.29 14.01
C LEU A 850 39.54 7.87 14.86
N THR A 851 40.77 7.39 14.68
CA THR A 851 41.93 7.67 15.54
C THR A 851 43.13 8.24 14.81
N GLY A 852 43.27 7.97 13.51
CA GLY A 852 44.33 8.48 12.65
C GLY A 852 44.08 9.90 12.15
N ARG A 853 44.58 10.20 10.95
CA ARG A 853 44.55 11.52 10.31
C ARG A 853 43.19 11.90 9.76
N LYS A 854 42.29 10.92 9.55
CA LYS A 854 40.87 11.12 9.19
C LYS A 854 40.64 11.83 7.86
N TRP A 855 41.59 11.75 6.94
CA TRP A 855 41.50 12.34 5.60
C TRP A 855 40.16 12.06 4.89
N TRP A 856 39.64 10.84 5.00
CA TRP A 856 38.33 10.45 4.45
C TRP A 856 37.14 11.31 4.94
N MET A 857 37.22 11.96 6.10
CA MET A 857 36.14 12.80 6.65
C MET A 857 36.00 14.14 5.93
N GLU A 858 36.99 14.55 5.14
CA GLU A 858 36.99 15.82 4.37
C GLU A 858 36.41 15.66 2.95
N ALA A 859 36.10 14.43 2.54
CA ALA A 859 35.53 14.10 1.24
C ALA A 859 34.08 14.57 1.05
N ASP A 860 33.67 14.80 -0.21
CA ASP A 860 32.27 15.07 -0.59
C ASP A 860 31.33 13.90 -0.20
N GLU A 861 31.75 12.65 -0.42
CA GLU A 861 31.01 11.43 -0.07
C GLU A 861 31.87 10.59 0.91
N PRO A 862 31.92 10.95 2.21
CA PRO A 862 32.94 10.45 3.14
C PRO A 862 32.81 8.95 3.47
N TRP A 863 31.60 8.42 3.67
CA TRP A 863 31.43 7.01 4.00
C TRP A 863 31.78 6.10 2.82
N GLN A 864 31.38 6.47 1.59
CA GLN A 864 31.81 5.74 0.39
C GLN A 864 33.33 5.87 0.18
N THR A 865 33.92 7.04 0.46
CA THR A 865 35.39 7.22 0.40
C THR A 865 36.08 6.27 1.38
N LEU A 866 35.61 6.16 2.62
CA LEU A 866 36.16 5.23 3.62
C LEU A 866 36.02 3.76 3.19
N ALA A 867 34.85 3.36 2.68
CA ALA A 867 34.64 2.01 2.16
C ALA A 867 35.60 1.71 0.98
N CYS A 868 35.83 2.69 0.11
CA CYS A 868 36.79 2.58 -0.99
C CYS A 868 38.25 2.53 -0.51
N CYS A 869 38.62 3.29 0.53
CA CYS A 869 39.94 3.18 1.18
C CYS A 869 40.18 1.78 1.72
N MET A 870 39.19 1.17 2.40
CA MET A 870 39.28 -0.22 2.88
C MET A 870 39.46 -1.22 1.73
N GLU A 871 38.68 -1.09 0.65
CA GLU A 871 38.77 -1.99 -0.51
C GLU A 871 40.14 -1.86 -1.23
N VAL A 872 40.64 -0.63 -1.42
CA VAL A 872 41.98 -0.38 -1.98
C VAL A 872 43.06 -0.95 -1.07
N ALA A 873 42.96 -0.74 0.25
CA ALA A 873 43.92 -1.27 1.22
C ALA A 873 43.97 -2.80 1.19
N HIS A 874 42.83 -3.48 1.12
CA HIS A 874 42.79 -4.95 0.97
C HIS A 874 43.39 -5.41 -0.37
N ALA A 875 43.06 -4.74 -1.47
CA ALA A 875 43.58 -5.09 -2.80
C ALA A 875 45.10 -4.95 -2.89
N VAL A 876 45.69 -3.83 -2.43
CA VAL A 876 47.16 -3.62 -2.50
C VAL A 876 47.96 -4.49 -1.51
N ARG A 877 47.31 -4.98 -0.44
CA ARG A 877 47.91 -5.92 0.53
C ARG A 877 47.72 -7.39 0.14
N SER A 878 46.95 -7.68 -0.90
CA SER A 878 46.77 -9.05 -1.40
C SER A 878 48.01 -9.54 -2.17
N PRO A 879 48.28 -10.86 -2.23
CA PRO A 879 49.46 -11.40 -2.92
C PRO A 879 49.47 -11.12 -4.44
N ASP A 880 48.28 -11.05 -5.05
CA ASP A 880 48.08 -10.63 -6.43
C ASP A 880 46.84 -9.71 -6.49
N PRO A 881 47.03 -8.39 -6.62
CA PRO A 881 45.94 -7.42 -6.74
C PRO A 881 45.04 -7.64 -7.95
N ALA A 882 45.48 -8.34 -9.00
CA ALA A 882 44.61 -8.65 -10.15
C ALA A 882 43.66 -9.83 -9.85
N ALA A 883 44.06 -10.76 -8.99
CA ALA A 883 43.23 -11.87 -8.52
C ALA A 883 42.32 -11.50 -7.33
N TYR A 884 42.54 -10.35 -6.66
CA TYR A 884 41.69 -9.88 -5.56
C TYR A 884 40.22 -9.79 -5.99
N ILE A 885 39.34 -10.44 -5.20
CA ILE A 885 37.90 -10.46 -5.41
C ILE A 885 37.28 -9.23 -4.74
N SER A 886 36.96 -8.22 -5.54
CA SER A 886 36.34 -6.97 -5.08
C SER A 886 34.83 -7.07 -5.10
N HIS A 887 34.19 -6.46 -4.10
CA HIS A 887 32.74 -6.38 -3.91
C HIS A 887 32.20 -4.95 -4.03
N LEU A 888 33.09 -3.95 -4.00
CA LEU A 888 32.71 -2.53 -4.02
C LEU A 888 32.14 -2.10 -5.39
N PRO A 889 30.94 -1.50 -5.45
CA PRO A 889 30.42 -0.91 -6.69
C PRO A 889 31.24 0.30 -7.12
N VAL A 890 31.76 0.29 -8.36
CA VAL A 890 32.43 1.45 -8.96
C VAL A 890 31.44 2.30 -9.75
N HIS A 891 31.27 3.56 -9.33
CA HIS A 891 30.34 4.49 -9.96
C HIS A 891 30.95 5.20 -11.19
N GLN A 892 30.18 5.29 -12.28
CA GLN A 892 30.42 6.17 -13.42
C GLN A 892 29.17 7.04 -13.64
N ALA A 893 29.34 8.35 -13.74
CA ALA A 893 28.26 9.31 -13.91
C ALA A 893 28.70 10.46 -14.83
N GLU A 894 27.83 10.83 -15.77
CA GLU A 894 28.03 12.01 -16.62
C GLU A 894 27.68 13.30 -15.88
N THR A 895 28.45 14.35 -16.13
CA THR A 895 28.32 15.64 -15.41
C THR A 895 27.00 16.35 -15.69
N VAL A 896 26.44 16.19 -16.89
CA VAL A 896 25.09 16.67 -17.26
C VAL A 896 24.50 15.74 -18.33
N TRP A 897 23.32 15.17 -18.08
CA TRP A 897 22.50 14.54 -19.11
C TRP A 897 21.88 15.60 -20.03
N VAL A 898 22.67 16.11 -20.99
CA VAL A 898 22.16 16.95 -22.07
C VAL A 898 21.54 16.02 -23.11
N LEU A 899 20.21 15.87 -23.06
CA LEU A 899 19.48 15.34 -24.21
C LEU A 899 19.86 16.16 -25.44
N PRO A 900 20.38 15.56 -26.53
CA PRO A 900 20.64 16.30 -27.75
C PRO A 900 19.31 16.85 -28.23
N GLN A 901 19.18 18.18 -28.26
CA GLN A 901 18.06 18.81 -28.95
C GLN A 901 18.26 18.52 -30.44
N SER A 902 17.46 17.59 -30.97
CA SER A 902 17.31 17.41 -32.40
C SER A 902 16.83 18.72 -33.00
N THR A 903 17.70 19.38 -33.76
CA THR A 903 17.40 20.54 -34.62
C THR A 903 16.56 20.14 -35.81
#